data_AF-A0A0H5SHT7-F1
#
_entry.id   AF-A0A0H5SHT7-F1
#
_cell.length_a   1.000
_cell.length_b   1.000
_cell.length_c   1.000
_cell.angle_alpha   90.00
_cell.angle_beta   90.00
_cell.angle_gamma   90.00
#
_symmetry.space_group_name_H-M   'P 1'
#
loop_
_entity.id
_entity.type
_entity.pdbx_description
1 polymer ?
#
loop_
_entity_poly.entity_id
_entity_poly.type
_entity_poly.pdbx_seq_one_letter_code
_entity_poly.pdbx_strand_id
1 'polypeptide(L)'
;MKKEIIRSLRKLLSKINTDLSCKIMYRAFLKKNPDLDNPKSFNEKICWLKLNVFPYDKTVIDLADKLKARSYITQKGYADILVPLIGVWDRADDIKWDELPNKFVLKCNHGAAYNILCKDKNKLNIKVTVKKLKKWMAEDFGLVSAERHYSKIERKIICEKFIEGEIEDYKFFCFNGNVRFYYVSRIKNGDFHNMVCDFFMPDGTPADFYRTDHQRFELLQNPPENLQEMLKIAQDLSSGFLFVRVDLMRAGNKIYFTEMTFTPSAGMMPLLPEGTDERLGKLLDLKQYKKVYLMRKIGVIGRTAYNSDLCDGQTIKTRILVEELKRKYPYAKIKIADTYNYKVNFIKILLNIFLIVKNSQVIFISLSRNGMRVIFPIVNFLNRFFNKPVLHVCIGGSLDELVIKNKWMKKQLNKFRVNWVESVQLKERLMALGIVNAEYLPNFKRLDPVKAEALIQHNDDTFCFCTLSRVNKAKGISDAAQAIISINKEFGYNKVFLDIYGPIEDNYGAVLDKYIAESDGSIKYKGVVDYTKTVDVLKDYYALLFPTTYYGEGFPGTLLDAFNAGLPVIATDWHLNPEIITHKSTGYLYSWQDPDGLKRWIKYAIEHPEENFVMRQNCLLEAKRYTADFAMDIVEDYLLKIAIKAG
;
A
#
# COMPACT_ATOMS: atom_id res chain seq x y z
N MET A 1 35.91 -7.50 -27.68
CA MET A 1 34.86 -8.40 -28.23
C MET A 1 34.10 -9.18 -27.14
N LYS A 2 34.75 -10.01 -26.29
CA LYS A 2 34.07 -10.83 -25.25
C LYS A 2 33.21 -10.04 -24.23
N LYS A 3 33.68 -8.86 -23.77
CA LYS A 3 32.95 -8.00 -22.81
C LYS A 3 31.64 -7.42 -23.38
N GLU A 4 31.64 -6.98 -24.64
CA GLU A 4 30.45 -6.42 -25.32
C GLU A 4 29.36 -7.48 -25.55
N ILE A 5 29.77 -8.71 -25.89
CA ILE A 5 28.86 -9.85 -26.04
C ILE A 5 28.18 -10.16 -24.71
N ILE A 6 28.95 -10.24 -23.61
CA ILE A 6 28.40 -10.47 -22.27
C ILE A 6 27.42 -9.35 -21.87
N ARG A 7 27.75 -8.08 -22.12
CA ARG A 7 26.84 -6.95 -21.87
C ARG A 7 25.53 -7.09 -22.65
N SER A 8 25.61 -7.44 -23.92
CA SER A 8 24.44 -7.61 -24.80
C SER A 8 23.55 -8.78 -24.35
N LEU A 9 24.16 -9.91 -23.98
CA LEU A 9 23.45 -11.07 -23.43
C LEU A 9 22.75 -10.74 -22.11
N ARG A 10 23.42 -10.04 -21.20
CA ARG A 10 22.82 -9.57 -19.93
C ARG A 10 21.62 -8.67 -20.18
N LYS A 11 21.74 -7.71 -21.10
CA LYS A 11 20.64 -6.81 -21.46
C LYS A 11 19.41 -7.58 -21.97
N LEU A 12 19.63 -8.55 -22.88
CA LEU A 12 18.56 -9.39 -23.42
C LEU A 12 17.89 -10.22 -22.32
N LEU A 13 18.70 -10.87 -21.49
CA LEU A 13 18.20 -11.69 -20.39
C LEU A 13 17.42 -10.84 -19.37
N SER A 14 17.93 -9.68 -18.96
CA SER A 14 17.25 -8.79 -18.03
C SER A 14 15.91 -8.28 -18.57
N LYS A 15 15.79 -8.10 -19.90
CA LYS A 15 14.55 -7.71 -20.56
C LYS A 15 13.49 -8.82 -20.50
N ILE A 16 13.92 -10.09 -20.54
CA ILE A 16 13.03 -11.26 -20.46
C ILE A 16 12.69 -11.58 -19.00
N ASN A 17 13.72 -11.67 -18.16
CA ASN A 17 13.61 -12.05 -16.76
C ASN A 17 14.77 -11.44 -15.96
N THR A 18 14.52 -10.27 -15.36
CA THR A 18 15.51 -9.54 -14.55
C THR A 18 15.96 -10.33 -13.32
N ASP A 19 15.06 -11.07 -12.67
CA ASP A 19 15.38 -11.87 -11.50
C ASP A 19 16.37 -12.99 -11.85
N LEU A 20 16.15 -13.68 -12.97
CA LEU A 20 17.09 -14.70 -13.46
C LEU A 20 18.45 -14.10 -13.84
N SER A 21 18.45 -12.94 -14.50
CA SER A 21 19.68 -12.19 -14.82
C SER A 21 20.47 -11.85 -13.55
N CYS A 22 19.78 -11.35 -12.53
CA CYS A 22 20.36 -11.05 -11.22
C CYS A 22 20.97 -12.29 -10.56
N LYS A 23 20.26 -13.43 -10.53
CA LYS A 23 20.75 -14.70 -9.94
C LYS A 23 22.01 -15.20 -10.66
N ILE A 24 22.04 -15.15 -12.00
CA ILE A 24 23.20 -15.57 -12.80
C ILE A 24 24.40 -14.65 -12.52
N MET A 25 24.19 -13.33 -12.48
CA MET A 25 25.24 -12.39 -12.15
C MET A 25 25.78 -12.63 -10.73
N TYR A 26 24.90 -12.79 -9.74
CA TYR A 26 25.28 -13.11 -8.36
C TYR A 26 26.19 -14.34 -8.29
N ARG A 27 25.83 -15.43 -8.95
CA ARG A 27 26.67 -16.64 -9.04
C ARG A 27 28.00 -16.39 -9.74
N ALA A 28 28.02 -15.60 -10.81
CA ALA A 28 29.24 -15.32 -11.55
C ALA A 28 30.27 -14.55 -10.71
N PHE A 29 29.82 -13.55 -9.94
CA PHE A 29 30.67 -12.69 -9.11
C PHE A 29 31.01 -13.31 -7.75
N LEU A 30 30.03 -13.88 -7.04
CA LEU A 30 30.20 -14.34 -5.66
C LEU A 30 30.42 -15.85 -5.53
N LYS A 31 30.34 -16.62 -6.63
CA LYS A 31 30.49 -18.08 -6.67
C LYS A 31 29.48 -18.86 -5.81
N LYS A 32 28.38 -18.22 -5.41
CA LYS A 32 27.26 -18.79 -4.63
C LYS A 32 25.93 -18.46 -5.31
N ASN A 33 24.87 -19.22 -5.08
CA ASN A 33 23.52 -18.83 -5.53
C ASN A 33 22.85 -17.99 -4.43
N PRO A 34 22.12 -16.90 -4.76
CA PRO A 34 21.42 -16.14 -3.74
C PRO A 34 20.10 -16.80 -3.35
N ASP A 35 19.75 -16.77 -2.07
CA ASP A 35 18.39 -17.01 -1.59
C ASP A 35 17.63 -15.67 -1.59
N LEU A 36 16.88 -15.41 -2.67
CA LEU A 36 16.08 -14.18 -2.78
C LEU A 36 14.70 -14.31 -2.13
N ASP A 37 14.30 -15.51 -1.73
CA ASP A 37 13.02 -15.75 -1.05
C ASP A 37 13.19 -15.46 0.45
N ASN A 38 14.33 -15.88 1.01
CA ASN A 38 14.76 -15.59 2.38
C ASN A 38 16.17 -14.96 2.44
N PRO A 39 16.34 -13.71 1.97
CA PRO A 39 17.66 -13.06 1.91
C PRO A 39 18.23 -12.80 3.30
N LYS A 40 19.45 -13.28 3.55
CA LYS A 40 20.17 -13.14 4.82
C LYS A 40 21.37 -12.22 4.71
N SER A 41 22.17 -12.36 3.65
CA SER A 41 23.40 -11.59 3.47
C SER A 41 23.13 -10.15 2.99
N PHE A 42 24.10 -9.26 3.15
CA PHE A 42 24.00 -7.88 2.65
C PHE A 42 23.80 -7.87 1.13
N ASN A 43 24.60 -8.62 0.38
CA ASN A 43 24.43 -8.75 -1.07
C ASN A 43 23.06 -9.29 -1.48
N GLU A 44 22.53 -10.32 -0.80
CA GLU A 44 21.20 -10.87 -1.06
C GLU A 44 20.10 -9.83 -0.80
N LYS A 45 20.19 -9.09 0.30
CA LYS A 45 19.23 -8.06 0.67
C LYS A 45 19.26 -6.87 -0.29
N ILE A 46 20.43 -6.43 -0.74
CA ILE A 46 20.55 -5.40 -1.80
C ILE A 46 19.97 -5.93 -3.12
N CYS A 47 20.24 -7.18 -3.50
CA CYS A 47 19.63 -7.78 -4.68
C CYS A 47 18.10 -7.86 -4.56
N TRP A 48 17.59 -8.18 -3.37
CA TRP A 48 16.15 -8.17 -3.10
C TRP A 48 15.57 -6.76 -3.26
N LEU A 49 16.14 -5.74 -2.62
CA LEU A 49 15.67 -4.35 -2.73
C LEU A 49 15.72 -3.83 -4.18
N LYS A 50 16.82 -4.11 -4.88
CA LYS A 50 17.03 -3.82 -6.31
C LYS A 50 15.92 -4.37 -7.21
N LEU A 51 15.42 -5.56 -6.92
CA LEU A 51 14.40 -6.22 -7.72
C LEU A 51 12.98 -5.86 -7.25
N ASN A 52 12.78 -5.64 -5.95
CA ASN A 52 11.45 -5.58 -5.33
C ASN A 52 10.98 -4.17 -4.96
N VAL A 53 11.89 -3.25 -4.66
CA VAL A 53 11.56 -1.95 -4.06
C VAL A 53 12.02 -0.81 -4.97
N PHE A 54 13.33 -0.70 -5.19
CA PHE A 54 13.96 0.45 -5.84
C PHE A 54 13.40 0.80 -7.24
N PRO A 55 13.01 -0.14 -8.12
CA PRO A 55 12.44 0.20 -9.43
C PRO A 55 11.09 0.92 -9.38
N TYR A 56 10.45 0.96 -8.21
CA TYR A 56 9.13 1.54 -7.98
C TYR A 56 9.17 2.72 -6.99
N ASP A 57 10.27 2.89 -6.28
CA ASP A 57 10.47 3.99 -5.35
C ASP A 57 10.98 5.22 -6.12
N LYS A 58 10.12 6.23 -6.25
CA LYS A 58 10.45 7.46 -6.99
C LYS A 58 11.59 8.25 -6.35
N THR A 59 11.67 8.26 -5.03
CA THR A 59 12.76 8.92 -4.31
C THR A 59 14.09 8.25 -4.63
N VAL A 60 14.14 6.91 -4.64
CA VAL A 60 15.34 6.17 -5.03
C VAL A 60 15.75 6.46 -6.48
N ILE A 61 14.79 6.51 -7.40
CA ILE A 61 15.05 6.82 -8.82
C ILE A 61 15.61 8.24 -8.97
N ASP A 62 15.00 9.24 -8.33
CA ASP A 62 15.42 10.63 -8.46
C ASP A 62 16.76 10.91 -7.75
N LEU A 63 17.10 10.16 -6.69
CA LEU A 63 18.39 10.30 -5.99
C LEU A 63 19.53 9.48 -6.61
N ALA A 64 19.22 8.40 -7.34
CA ALA A 64 20.20 7.70 -8.17
C ALA A 64 20.56 8.49 -9.45
N ASP A 65 19.70 9.43 -9.87
CA ASP A 65 19.95 10.37 -10.96
C ASP A 65 20.91 11.47 -10.49
N LYS A 66 22.13 11.47 -11.05
CA LYS A 66 23.19 12.44 -10.71
C LYS A 66 22.80 13.90 -10.90
N LEU A 67 21.85 14.20 -11.79
CA LEU A 67 21.36 15.56 -12.01
C LEU A 67 20.27 15.93 -11.00
N LYS A 68 19.25 15.09 -10.82
CA LYS A 68 18.13 15.38 -9.92
C LYS A 68 18.53 15.34 -8.44
N ALA A 69 19.47 14.47 -8.06
CA ALA A 69 20.00 14.39 -6.71
C ALA A 69 20.48 15.75 -6.19
N ARG A 70 21.01 16.62 -7.06
CA ARG A 70 21.50 17.96 -6.71
C ARG A 70 20.45 18.84 -6.03
N SER A 71 19.18 18.70 -6.41
CA SER A 71 18.08 19.44 -5.77
C SER A 71 17.88 18.98 -4.33
N TYR A 72 17.97 17.67 -4.07
CA TYR A 72 17.90 17.11 -2.72
C TYR A 72 19.09 17.57 -1.86
N ILE A 73 20.31 17.56 -2.41
CA ILE A 73 21.50 18.06 -1.70
C ILE A 73 21.33 19.53 -1.33
N THR A 74 20.79 20.35 -2.24
CA THR A 74 20.51 21.77 -1.98
C THR A 74 19.46 21.95 -0.88
N GLN A 75 18.36 21.20 -0.93
CA GLN A 75 17.30 21.25 0.10
C GLN A 75 17.79 20.82 1.49
N LYS A 76 18.79 19.93 1.54
CA LYS A 76 19.45 19.52 2.78
C LYS A 76 20.47 20.53 3.31
N GLY A 77 20.67 21.66 2.63
CA GLY A 77 21.56 22.73 3.06
C GLY A 77 23.01 22.57 2.61
N TYR A 78 23.30 21.66 1.66
CA TYR A 78 24.65 21.32 1.21
C TYR A 78 24.93 21.76 -0.24
N ALA A 79 24.42 22.92 -0.64
CA ALA A 79 24.59 23.42 -2.00
C ALA A 79 26.07 23.72 -2.34
N ASP A 80 26.88 24.05 -1.33
CA ASP A 80 28.28 24.43 -1.39
C ASP A 80 29.24 23.29 -1.74
N ILE A 81 28.87 22.04 -1.43
CA ILE A 81 29.64 20.85 -1.82
C ILE A 81 29.29 20.33 -3.22
N LEU A 82 28.33 20.95 -3.93
CA LEU A 82 28.01 20.55 -5.29
C LEU A 82 29.07 21.04 -6.28
N VAL A 83 29.58 20.13 -7.12
CA VAL A 83 30.46 20.53 -8.23
C VAL A 83 29.68 21.44 -9.18
N PRO A 84 30.19 22.62 -9.56
CA PRO A 84 29.46 23.53 -10.46
C PRO A 84 29.14 22.88 -11.81
N LEU A 85 27.89 23.00 -12.25
CA LEU A 85 27.45 22.59 -13.59
C LEU A 85 27.78 23.69 -14.60
N ILE A 86 28.40 23.29 -15.71
CA ILE A 86 28.67 24.12 -16.88
C ILE A 86 27.55 23.99 -17.90
N GLY A 87 26.99 22.79 -18.07
CA GLY A 87 25.89 22.57 -19.02
C GLY A 87 25.20 21.23 -18.86
N VAL A 88 24.00 21.14 -19.44
CA VAL A 88 23.15 19.95 -19.45
C VAL A 88 22.52 19.83 -20.84
N TRP A 89 22.58 18.64 -21.44
CA TRP A 89 22.07 18.40 -22.80
C TRP A 89 21.33 17.07 -22.90
N ASP A 90 20.36 17.06 -23.81
CA ASP A 90 19.62 15.86 -24.22
C ASP A 90 20.37 15.00 -25.22
N ARG A 91 21.14 15.63 -26.12
CA ARG A 91 21.91 14.93 -27.16
C ARG A 91 23.36 15.35 -27.14
N ALA A 92 24.23 14.41 -27.49
CA ALA A 92 25.67 14.68 -27.60
C ALA A 92 26.01 15.69 -28.71
N ASP A 93 25.13 15.83 -29.71
CA ASP A 93 25.31 16.80 -30.81
C ASP A 93 24.97 18.23 -30.38
N ASP A 94 24.22 18.41 -29.29
CA ASP A 94 23.77 19.73 -28.80
C ASP A 94 24.84 20.41 -27.94
N ILE A 95 25.96 19.71 -27.67
CA ILE A 95 27.06 20.23 -26.85
C ILE A 95 27.76 21.36 -27.60
N LYS A 96 27.75 22.55 -27.00
CA LYS A 96 28.42 23.73 -27.51
C LYS A 96 29.90 23.76 -27.09
N TRP A 97 30.74 23.06 -27.86
CA TRP A 97 32.16 22.84 -27.53
C TRP A 97 32.99 24.12 -27.38
N ASP A 98 32.64 25.17 -28.11
CA ASP A 98 33.35 26.45 -28.08
C ASP A 98 33.11 27.20 -26.75
N GLU A 99 31.94 27.03 -26.15
CA GLU A 99 31.57 27.62 -24.85
C GLU A 99 32.18 26.88 -23.65
N LEU A 100 32.66 25.64 -23.84
CA LEU A 100 33.25 24.86 -22.75
C LEU A 100 34.65 25.37 -22.36
N PRO A 101 35.01 25.37 -21.07
CA PRO A 101 36.35 25.74 -20.63
C PRO A 101 37.42 24.76 -21.12
N ASN A 102 38.71 25.08 -20.94
CA ASN A 102 39.79 24.19 -21.35
C ASN A 102 39.83 22.85 -20.56
N LYS A 103 39.22 22.81 -19.37
CA LYS A 103 39.13 21.61 -18.52
C LYS A 103 37.72 21.41 -18.00
N PHE A 104 37.19 20.20 -18.13
CA PHE A 104 35.85 19.84 -17.66
C PHE A 104 35.68 18.33 -17.53
N VAL A 105 34.57 17.90 -16.91
CA VAL A 105 34.17 16.49 -16.86
C VAL A 105 32.78 16.34 -17.50
N LEU A 106 32.67 15.51 -18.51
CA LEU A 106 31.38 15.11 -19.09
C LEU A 106 30.92 13.80 -18.44
N LYS A 107 29.66 13.74 -18.03
CA LYS A 107 29.04 12.55 -17.45
C LYS A 107 27.67 12.28 -18.05
N CYS A 108 27.22 11.03 -18.05
CA CYS A 108 25.80 10.69 -18.21
C CYS A 108 25.20 10.41 -16.84
N ASN A 109 23.98 10.90 -16.57
CA ASN A 109 23.37 10.85 -15.23
C ASN A 109 22.81 9.46 -14.83
N HIS A 110 22.55 8.57 -15.80
CA HIS A 110 21.75 7.35 -15.64
C HIS A 110 22.53 6.05 -15.46
N GLY A 111 23.78 6.10 -15.00
CA GLY A 111 24.58 4.88 -14.81
C GLY A 111 25.95 5.08 -14.17
N ALA A 112 26.79 4.05 -14.28
CA ALA A 112 28.14 4.02 -13.73
C ALA A 112 29.22 4.01 -14.82
N ALA A 113 30.39 4.59 -14.51
CA ALA A 113 31.56 4.70 -15.39
C ALA A 113 31.34 5.46 -16.72
N TYR A 114 30.25 6.21 -16.85
CA TYR A 114 29.97 7.08 -18.00
C TYR A 114 30.59 8.48 -17.81
N ASN A 115 31.90 8.52 -17.60
CA ASN A 115 32.64 9.77 -17.35
C ASN A 115 33.73 9.96 -18.41
N ILE A 116 33.93 11.21 -18.86
CA ILE A 116 35.02 11.65 -19.73
C ILE A 116 35.68 12.84 -19.05
N LEU A 117 36.95 12.68 -18.67
CA LEU A 117 37.74 13.74 -18.05
C LEU A 117 38.53 14.45 -19.15
N CYS A 118 38.25 15.73 -19.35
CA CYS A 118 38.99 16.60 -20.25
C CYS A 118 39.96 17.47 -19.43
N LYS A 119 41.26 17.14 -19.50
CA LYS A 119 42.35 17.90 -18.84
C LYS A 119 42.96 18.98 -19.74
N ASP A 120 42.67 18.92 -21.03
CA ASP A 120 43.13 19.84 -22.07
C ASP A 120 42.20 19.68 -23.29
N LYS A 121 41.37 20.70 -23.56
CA LYS A 121 40.37 20.67 -24.64
C LYS A 121 41.01 20.52 -26.01
N ASN A 122 42.22 21.05 -26.19
CA ASN A 122 42.95 20.98 -27.46
C ASN A 122 43.40 19.55 -27.81
N LYS A 123 43.53 18.68 -26.80
CA LYS A 123 43.88 17.25 -27.00
C LYS A 123 42.66 16.34 -27.07
N LEU A 124 41.46 16.88 -26.85
CA LEU A 124 40.23 16.08 -26.84
C LEU A 124 39.76 15.80 -28.28
N ASN A 125 39.65 14.53 -28.64
CA ASN A 125 39.00 14.16 -29.89
C ASN A 125 37.46 14.27 -29.74
N ILE A 126 36.90 15.38 -30.20
CA ILE A 126 35.46 15.67 -30.12
C ILE A 126 34.62 14.60 -30.82
N LYS A 127 35.01 14.18 -32.03
CA LYS A 127 34.25 13.17 -32.81
C LYS A 127 34.15 11.83 -32.05
N VAL A 128 35.26 11.36 -31.47
CA VAL A 128 35.29 10.14 -30.66
C VAL A 128 34.47 10.31 -29.38
N THR A 129 34.54 11.48 -28.77
CA THR A 129 33.80 11.83 -27.54
C THR A 129 32.29 11.79 -27.78
N VAL A 130 31.81 12.45 -28.83
CA VAL A 130 30.40 12.44 -29.25
C VAL A 130 29.93 11.01 -29.54
N LYS A 131 30.72 10.20 -30.26
CA LYS A 131 30.39 8.79 -30.51
C LYS A 131 30.25 7.98 -29.21
N LYS A 132 31.13 8.21 -28.24
CA LYS A 132 31.10 7.56 -26.92
C LYS A 132 29.84 7.96 -26.13
N LEU A 133 29.52 9.25 -26.09
CA LEU A 133 28.32 9.77 -25.43
C LEU A 133 27.04 9.22 -26.07
N LYS A 134 26.93 9.21 -27.41
CA LYS A 134 25.80 8.61 -28.13
C LYS A 134 25.60 7.14 -27.75
N LYS A 135 26.68 6.37 -27.64
CA LYS A 135 26.62 4.97 -27.21
C LYS A 135 26.08 4.84 -25.78
N TRP A 136 26.55 5.66 -24.84
CA TRP A 136 26.10 5.63 -23.44
C TRP A 136 24.65 6.11 -23.28
N MET A 137 24.25 7.15 -23.99
CA MET A 137 22.88 7.65 -24.00
C MET A 137 21.88 6.63 -24.60
N ALA A 138 22.31 5.82 -25.57
CA ALA A 138 21.50 4.72 -26.11
C ALA A 138 21.44 3.48 -25.20
N GLU A 139 22.41 3.30 -24.31
CA GLU A 139 22.49 2.13 -23.42
C GLU A 139 21.49 2.23 -22.26
N ASP A 140 20.72 1.16 -22.06
CA ASP A 140 19.91 1.00 -20.86
C ASP A 140 20.76 0.31 -19.80
N PHE A 141 21.44 1.13 -18.98
CA PHE A 141 22.33 0.66 -17.94
C PHE A 141 21.64 -0.31 -16.97
N GLY A 142 20.40 0.01 -16.56
CA GLY A 142 19.64 -0.81 -15.63
C GLY A 142 19.36 -2.23 -16.14
N LEU A 143 19.23 -2.42 -17.46
CA LEU A 143 19.14 -3.78 -18.03
C LEU A 143 20.49 -4.51 -18.05
N VAL A 144 21.59 -3.79 -18.23
CA VAL A 144 22.94 -4.41 -18.25
C VAL A 144 23.35 -4.89 -16.86
N SER A 145 22.98 -4.17 -15.81
CA SER A 145 23.35 -4.46 -14.42
C SER A 145 22.24 -5.11 -13.58
N ALA A 146 21.06 -5.33 -14.18
CA ALA A 146 19.84 -5.78 -13.50
C ALA A 146 19.35 -4.82 -12.40
N GLU A 147 19.59 -3.52 -12.58
CA GLU A 147 19.24 -2.42 -11.67
C GLU A 147 18.17 -1.53 -12.31
N ARG A 148 16.92 -2.02 -12.38
CA ARG A 148 15.83 -1.40 -13.18
C ARG A 148 15.47 0.03 -12.79
N HIS A 149 15.86 0.51 -11.61
CA HIS A 149 15.63 1.90 -11.22
C HIS A 149 16.42 2.88 -12.13
N TYR A 150 17.63 2.51 -12.58
CA TYR A 150 18.36 3.30 -13.58
C TYR A 150 17.65 3.35 -14.94
N SER A 151 16.89 2.32 -15.32
CA SER A 151 16.12 2.32 -16.57
C SER A 151 14.97 3.33 -16.57
N LYS A 152 14.61 3.88 -15.40
CA LYS A 152 13.55 4.88 -15.21
C LYS A 152 14.08 6.32 -15.20
N ILE A 153 15.40 6.50 -15.18
CA ILE A 153 16.03 7.82 -15.17
C ILE A 153 15.95 8.41 -16.58
N GLU A 154 15.50 9.66 -16.66
CA GLU A 154 15.59 10.44 -17.89
C GLU A 154 17.05 10.76 -18.17
N ARG A 155 17.53 10.35 -19.35
CA ARG A 155 18.96 10.36 -19.67
C ARG A 155 19.36 11.77 -20.10
N LYS A 156 20.37 12.31 -19.44
CA LYS A 156 20.99 13.60 -19.74
C LYS A 156 22.51 13.47 -19.75
N ILE A 157 23.15 14.32 -20.54
CA ILE A 157 24.59 14.57 -20.48
C ILE A 157 24.80 15.80 -19.61
N ILE A 158 25.64 15.70 -18.59
CA ILE A 158 26.02 16.82 -17.72
C ILE A 158 27.49 17.15 -17.93
N CYS A 159 27.83 18.44 -17.89
CA CYS A 159 29.20 18.93 -17.84
C CYS A 159 29.43 19.61 -16.50
N GLU A 160 30.42 19.13 -15.77
CA GLU A 160 30.84 19.67 -14.48
C GLU A 160 32.21 20.34 -14.61
N LYS A 161 32.44 21.35 -13.76
CA LYS A 161 33.75 21.97 -13.63
C LYS A 161 34.79 20.92 -13.23
N PHE A 162 35.96 20.97 -13.86
CA PHE A 162 37.08 20.11 -13.50
C PHE A 162 37.62 20.49 -12.12
N ILE A 163 37.83 19.48 -11.26
CA ILE A 163 38.43 19.68 -9.93
C ILE A 163 39.92 19.37 -10.05
N GLU A 164 40.75 20.34 -9.68
CA GLU A 164 42.21 20.21 -9.70
C GLU A 164 42.72 19.50 -8.43
N GLY A 165 43.93 18.95 -8.52
CA GLY A 165 44.60 18.29 -7.40
C GLY A 165 44.37 16.77 -7.36
N GLU A 166 44.88 16.16 -6.30
CA GLU A 166 44.65 14.73 -6.02
C GLU A 166 43.25 14.54 -5.45
N ILE A 167 42.50 13.63 -6.06
CA ILE A 167 41.11 13.33 -5.68
C ILE A 167 41.07 12.00 -4.97
N GLU A 168 40.40 11.99 -3.82
CA GLU A 168 40.10 10.80 -3.04
C GLU A 168 38.60 10.60 -2.98
N ASP A 169 38.13 9.39 -3.28
CA ASP A 169 36.71 9.04 -3.15
C ASP A 169 36.46 8.41 -1.78
N TYR A 170 35.53 8.98 -1.02
CA TYR A 170 35.00 8.45 0.23
C TYR A 170 33.56 8.00 0.02
N LYS A 171 33.32 6.70 0.12
CA LYS A 171 31.99 6.10 -0.11
C LYS A 171 31.44 5.55 1.20
N PHE A 172 30.56 6.32 1.84
CA PHE A 172 30.00 6.04 3.16
C PHE A 172 28.81 5.10 3.05
N PHE A 173 28.87 3.94 3.72
CA PHE A 173 27.77 2.97 3.72
C PHE A 173 26.85 3.25 4.90
N CYS A 174 25.66 3.78 4.60
CA CYS A 174 24.69 4.20 5.59
C CYS A 174 23.56 3.19 5.73
N PHE A 175 23.28 2.78 6.97
CA PHE A 175 22.23 1.84 7.34
C PHE A 175 21.29 2.55 8.31
N ASN A 176 20.01 2.66 7.96
CA ASN A 176 19.01 3.40 8.73
C ASN A 176 19.48 4.83 9.07
N GLY A 177 19.96 5.56 8.07
CA GLY A 177 20.52 6.91 8.23
C GLY A 177 21.85 7.02 8.98
N ASN A 178 22.45 5.90 9.42
CA ASN A 178 23.70 5.92 10.19
C ASN A 178 24.85 5.34 9.37
N VAL A 179 25.97 6.06 9.28
CA VAL A 179 27.21 5.52 8.69
C VAL A 179 27.72 4.37 9.56
N ARG A 180 27.92 3.19 8.95
CA ARG A 180 28.46 2.01 9.64
C ARG A 180 29.91 1.73 9.32
N PHE A 181 30.32 2.05 8.09
CA PHE A 181 31.69 1.97 7.60
C PHE A 181 31.78 2.81 6.32
N TYR A 182 32.99 3.11 5.87
CA TYR A 182 33.22 3.77 4.59
C TYR A 182 34.35 3.13 3.83
N TYR A 183 34.35 3.37 2.53
CA TYR A 183 35.31 2.85 1.57
C TYR A 183 36.11 4.01 0.99
N VAL A 184 37.43 3.92 1.02
CA VAL A 184 38.31 4.90 0.39
C VAL A 184 38.88 4.29 -0.88
N SER A 185 38.81 5.01 -2.00
CA SER A 185 39.52 4.60 -3.22
C SER A 185 40.36 5.71 -3.82
N ARG A 186 41.50 5.31 -4.38
CA ARG A 186 42.39 6.19 -5.16
C ARG A 186 42.76 5.53 -6.48
N ILE A 187 42.89 6.35 -7.50
CA ILE A 187 43.30 5.94 -8.84
C ILE A 187 44.81 6.17 -8.95
N LYS A 188 45.64 5.12 -9.04
CA LYS A 188 47.06 5.27 -9.34
C LYS A 188 47.25 5.65 -10.82
N ASN A 189 48.08 6.66 -11.10
CA ASN A 189 48.47 7.08 -12.46
C ASN A 189 47.32 7.45 -13.42
N GLY A 190 46.15 7.82 -12.89
CA GLY A 190 44.98 8.15 -13.71
C GLY A 190 44.37 6.96 -14.48
N ASP A 191 44.77 5.72 -14.16
CA ASP A 191 44.20 4.51 -14.72
C ASP A 191 43.23 3.85 -13.74
N PHE A 192 41.94 3.82 -14.12
CA PHE A 192 40.88 3.17 -13.34
C PHE A 192 41.14 1.66 -13.13
N HIS A 193 41.98 1.03 -13.95
CA HIS A 193 42.40 -0.36 -13.75
C HIS A 193 43.39 -0.55 -12.58
N ASN A 194 44.03 0.53 -12.12
CA ASN A 194 44.96 0.54 -10.99
C ASN A 194 44.36 1.26 -9.77
N MET A 195 43.06 1.06 -9.54
CA MET A 195 42.39 1.58 -8.35
C MET A 195 42.72 0.71 -7.13
N VAL A 196 43.22 1.35 -6.07
CA VAL A 196 43.41 0.74 -4.75
C VAL A 196 42.33 1.19 -3.79
N CYS A 197 41.95 0.32 -2.86
CA CYS A 197 40.93 0.65 -1.87
C CYS A 197 40.96 -0.20 -0.60
N ASP A 198 40.45 0.36 0.49
CA ASP A 198 40.16 -0.34 1.73
C ASP A 198 38.90 0.23 2.41
N PHE A 199 38.37 -0.54 3.37
CA PHE A 199 37.28 -0.14 4.23
C PHE A 199 37.79 0.33 5.59
N PHE A 200 37.08 1.29 6.17
CA PHE A 200 37.38 1.90 7.44
C PHE A 200 36.09 2.06 8.26
N MET A 201 36.24 2.03 9.57
CA MET A 201 35.20 2.30 10.55
C MET A 201 35.03 3.82 10.73
N PRO A 202 33.87 4.30 11.25
CA PRO A 202 33.61 5.74 11.40
C PRO A 202 34.64 6.51 12.26
N ASP A 203 35.36 5.83 13.14
CA ASP A 203 36.45 6.40 13.94
C ASP A 203 37.77 6.57 13.16
N GLY A 204 37.82 6.15 11.89
CA GLY A 204 39.01 6.20 11.05
C GLY A 204 39.88 4.95 11.11
N THR A 205 39.55 3.96 11.95
CA THR A 205 40.31 2.71 12.03
C THR A 205 40.02 1.80 10.82
N PRO A 206 40.98 0.98 10.37
CA PRO A 206 40.74 0.01 9.30
C PRO A 206 39.65 -1.00 9.69
N ALA A 207 38.76 -1.33 8.76
CA ALA A 207 37.78 -2.38 9.00
C ALA A 207 38.44 -3.76 9.02
N ASP A 208 37.85 -4.70 9.74
CA ASP A 208 38.29 -6.11 9.81
C ASP A 208 37.89 -6.94 8.58
N PHE A 209 37.45 -6.29 7.51
CA PHE A 209 37.04 -6.91 6.26
C PHE A 209 37.48 -6.09 5.04
N TYR A 210 37.58 -6.77 3.91
CA TYR A 210 37.98 -6.18 2.63
C TYR A 210 37.24 -6.83 1.47
N ARG A 211 37.36 -6.23 0.28
CA ARG A 211 36.84 -6.79 -0.97
C ARG A 211 37.94 -7.41 -1.81
N THR A 212 37.64 -8.48 -2.53
CA THR A 212 38.66 -9.27 -3.25
C THR A 212 38.85 -8.90 -4.72
N ASP A 213 37.98 -8.04 -5.26
CA ASP A 213 37.98 -7.63 -6.66
C ASP A 213 38.78 -6.34 -6.93
N HIS A 214 39.44 -5.79 -5.91
CA HIS A 214 40.33 -4.63 -6.00
C HIS A 214 41.58 -4.82 -5.15
N GLN A 215 42.67 -4.15 -5.52
CA GLN A 215 43.91 -4.14 -4.75
C GLN A 215 43.73 -3.29 -3.49
N ARG A 216 44.34 -3.72 -2.38
CA ARG A 216 44.37 -3.00 -1.10
C ARG A 216 45.46 -1.93 -1.07
N PHE A 217 45.41 -1.00 -0.13
CA PHE A 217 46.52 -0.08 0.11
C PHE A 217 47.74 -0.85 0.64
N GLU A 218 48.92 -0.50 0.13
CA GLU A 218 50.20 -1.02 0.67
C GLU A 218 50.46 -0.50 2.08
N LEU A 219 50.08 0.76 2.34
CA LEU A 219 50.16 1.42 3.63
C LEU A 219 48.82 2.11 3.92
N LEU A 220 48.20 1.76 5.05
CA LEU A 220 46.99 2.39 5.53
C LEU A 220 47.31 3.81 6.01
N GLN A 221 46.46 4.77 5.66
CA GLN A 221 46.69 6.17 5.98
C GLN A 221 45.84 6.64 7.14
N ASN A 222 46.30 7.70 7.79
CA ASN A 222 45.54 8.39 8.81
C ASN A 222 44.26 9.00 8.19
N PRO A 223 43.16 9.06 8.97
CA PRO A 223 41.94 9.72 8.52
C PRO A 223 42.21 11.21 8.23
N PRO A 224 41.51 11.81 7.24
CA PRO A 224 41.65 13.23 6.95
C PRO A 224 41.05 14.10 8.06
N GLU A 225 41.54 15.32 8.21
CA GLU A 225 41.08 16.29 9.22
C GLU A 225 39.56 16.55 9.14
N ASN A 226 39.01 16.59 7.93
CA ASN A 226 37.58 16.82 7.69
C ASN A 226 36.72 15.53 7.65
N LEU A 227 37.21 14.41 8.18
CA LEU A 227 36.45 13.15 8.23
C LEU A 227 35.11 13.30 8.98
N GLN A 228 35.11 13.98 10.12
CA GLN A 228 33.89 14.15 10.93
C GLN A 228 32.81 14.96 10.19
N GLU A 229 33.22 15.96 9.41
CA GLU A 229 32.30 16.72 8.56
C GLU A 229 31.70 15.82 7.46
N MET A 230 32.51 15.01 6.79
CA MET A 230 32.03 14.06 5.78
C MET A 230 31.06 13.01 6.37
N LEU A 231 31.34 12.51 7.59
CA LEU A 231 30.45 11.58 8.29
C LEU A 231 29.09 12.22 8.59
N LYS A 232 29.08 13.45 9.09
CA LYS A 232 27.87 14.21 9.36
C LYS A 232 27.04 14.42 8.09
N ILE A 233 27.68 14.88 7.01
CA ILE A 233 27.02 15.05 5.70
C ILE A 233 26.39 13.73 5.24
N ALA A 234 27.14 12.62 5.31
CA ALA A 234 26.63 11.32 4.91
C ALA A 234 25.44 10.84 5.76
N GLN A 235 25.43 11.12 7.07
CA GLN A 235 24.30 10.83 7.95
C GLN A 235 23.06 11.67 7.59
N ASP A 236 23.23 12.99 7.44
CA ASP A 236 22.14 13.91 7.15
C ASP A 236 21.47 13.65 5.78
N LEU A 237 22.28 13.29 4.78
CA LEU A 237 21.81 12.92 3.45
C LEU A 237 21.15 11.53 3.40
N SER A 238 21.59 10.59 4.24
CA SER A 238 21.06 9.23 4.30
C SER A 238 19.87 9.05 5.26
N SER A 239 19.54 10.08 6.03
CA SER A 239 18.40 10.07 6.95
C SER A 239 17.09 9.73 6.23
N GLY A 240 16.34 8.77 6.77
CA GLY A 240 15.10 8.25 6.19
C GLY A 240 15.26 7.03 5.27
N PHE A 241 16.49 6.63 4.92
CA PHE A 241 16.74 5.45 4.09
C PHE A 241 17.20 4.25 4.92
N LEU A 242 16.65 3.07 4.60
CA LEU A 242 17.10 1.80 5.16
C LEU A 242 18.57 1.53 4.80
N PHE A 243 18.91 1.80 3.53
CA PHE A 243 20.25 1.71 3.02
C PHE A 243 20.45 2.72 1.90
N VAL A 244 21.57 3.44 1.96
CA VAL A 244 22.13 4.16 0.83
C VAL A 244 23.62 4.34 1.06
N ARG A 245 24.41 4.29 -0.01
CA ARG A 245 25.81 4.70 0.04
C ARG A 245 25.92 6.14 -0.45
N VAL A 246 26.49 7.01 0.38
CA VAL A 246 26.74 8.41 0.03
C VAL A 246 28.18 8.54 -0.42
N ASP A 247 28.38 8.94 -1.67
CA ASP A 247 29.71 9.06 -2.26
C ASP A 247 30.12 10.53 -2.25
N LEU A 248 31.20 10.83 -1.54
CA LEU A 248 31.86 12.13 -1.48
C LEU A 248 33.25 12.03 -2.08
N MET A 249 33.73 13.15 -2.60
CA MET A 249 35.09 13.34 -3.07
C MET A 249 35.79 14.38 -2.21
N ARG A 250 37.08 14.19 -1.98
CA ARG A 250 37.95 15.15 -1.29
C ARG A 250 39.05 15.62 -2.23
N ALA A 251 39.27 16.93 -2.29
CA ALA A 251 40.40 17.56 -2.97
C ALA A 251 41.04 18.58 -2.01
N GLY A 252 42.19 18.22 -1.43
CA GLY A 252 42.73 18.96 -0.28
C GLY A 252 41.73 18.94 0.89
N ASN A 253 41.37 20.09 1.44
CA ASN A 253 40.37 20.17 2.54
C ASN A 253 38.93 20.41 2.05
N LYS A 254 38.70 20.48 0.74
CA LYS A 254 37.35 20.70 0.19
C LYS A 254 36.63 19.39 -0.11
N ILE A 255 35.37 19.33 0.31
CA ILE A 255 34.45 18.20 0.12
C ILE A 255 33.55 18.48 -1.08
N TYR A 256 33.30 17.45 -1.88
CA TYR A 256 32.37 17.48 -3.00
C TYR A 256 31.40 16.31 -2.97
N PHE A 257 30.12 16.56 -3.17
CA PHE A 257 29.14 15.50 -3.41
C PHE A 257 29.32 14.89 -4.80
N THR A 258 29.16 13.56 -4.90
CA THR A 258 29.25 12.86 -6.19
C THR A 258 27.98 12.11 -6.57
N GLU A 259 27.54 11.16 -5.76
CA GLU A 259 26.32 10.39 -6.02
C GLU A 259 25.72 9.77 -4.75
N MET A 260 24.42 9.43 -4.83
CA MET A 260 23.78 8.51 -3.90
C MET A 260 23.57 7.16 -4.58
N THR A 261 24.16 6.10 -4.03
CA THR A 261 24.14 4.75 -4.61
C THR A 261 23.33 3.81 -3.74
N PHE A 262 22.19 3.32 -4.25
CA PHE A 262 21.32 2.37 -3.53
C PHE A 262 21.71 0.90 -3.75
N THR A 263 22.49 0.61 -4.79
CA THR A 263 22.87 -0.75 -5.18
C THR A 263 24.38 -0.87 -5.42
N PRO A 264 25.23 -0.66 -4.39
CA PRO A 264 26.67 -0.72 -4.54
C PRO A 264 27.09 -2.08 -5.09
N SER A 265 27.98 -2.07 -6.09
CA SER A 265 28.43 -3.25 -6.83
C SER A 265 27.27 -4.11 -7.39
N ALA A 266 26.11 -3.50 -7.67
CA ALA A 266 24.87 -4.17 -8.04
C ALA A 266 24.39 -5.26 -7.04
N GLY A 267 24.81 -5.18 -5.77
CA GLY A 267 24.57 -6.20 -4.73
C GLY A 267 25.43 -7.45 -4.90
N MET A 268 26.66 -7.30 -5.41
CA MET A 268 27.57 -8.40 -5.75
C MET A 268 29.00 -8.11 -5.26
N MET A 269 29.15 -7.54 -4.08
CA MET A 269 30.44 -7.17 -3.50
C MET A 269 31.10 -8.40 -2.84
N PRO A 270 32.23 -8.91 -3.37
CA PRO A 270 32.88 -10.08 -2.80
C PRO A 270 33.68 -9.70 -1.56
N LEU A 271 33.23 -10.13 -0.38
CA LEU A 271 33.78 -9.73 0.92
C LEU A 271 34.51 -10.88 1.63
N LEU A 272 35.62 -10.55 2.29
CA LEU A 272 36.37 -11.43 3.19
C LEU A 272 36.65 -10.72 4.53
N PRO A 273 36.78 -11.45 5.66
CA PRO A 273 36.68 -12.92 5.78
C PRO A 273 35.25 -13.46 5.57
N GLU A 274 35.11 -14.77 5.42
CA GLU A 274 33.79 -15.41 5.32
C GLU A 274 32.91 -15.06 6.53
N GLY A 275 31.60 -14.93 6.31
CA GLY A 275 30.64 -14.45 7.33
C GLY A 275 30.47 -12.93 7.36
N THR A 276 31.37 -12.14 6.77
CA THR A 276 31.24 -10.66 6.69
C THR A 276 29.93 -10.23 6.02
N ASP A 277 29.60 -10.80 4.87
CA ASP A 277 28.39 -10.45 4.11
C ASP A 277 27.11 -10.71 4.92
N GLU A 278 27.06 -11.81 5.68
CA GLU A 278 25.94 -12.11 6.60
C GLU A 278 25.90 -11.16 7.80
N ARG A 279 27.07 -10.84 8.39
CA ARG A 279 27.18 -9.89 9.50
C ARG A 279 26.64 -8.52 9.11
N LEU A 280 27.04 -8.01 7.93
CA LEU A 280 26.51 -6.76 7.38
C LEU A 280 25.02 -6.87 7.04
N GLY A 281 24.58 -8.04 6.57
CA GLY A 281 23.17 -8.32 6.30
C GLY A 281 22.27 -8.11 7.52
N LYS A 282 22.73 -8.42 8.73
CA LYS A 282 21.97 -8.20 9.98
C LYS A 282 21.64 -6.74 10.26
N LEU A 283 22.36 -5.78 9.67
CA LEU A 283 22.11 -4.35 9.83
C LEU A 283 20.91 -3.85 9.00
N LEU A 284 20.40 -4.68 8.08
CA LEU A 284 19.24 -4.37 7.22
C LEU A 284 18.03 -5.24 7.57
N ASP A 285 16.98 -4.63 8.12
CA ASP A 285 15.69 -5.31 8.30
C ASP A 285 14.74 -5.02 7.13
N LEU A 286 14.38 -6.07 6.39
CA LEU A 286 13.46 -5.97 5.26
C LEU A 286 11.99 -6.09 5.66
N LYS A 287 11.64 -6.38 6.92
CA LYS A 287 10.25 -6.65 7.34
C LYS A 287 9.27 -5.56 6.91
N GLN A 288 9.63 -4.29 7.07
CA GLN A 288 8.78 -3.16 6.67
C GLN A 288 8.54 -3.08 5.16
N TYR A 289 9.54 -3.46 4.35
CA TYR A 289 9.40 -3.49 2.89
C TYR A 289 8.72 -4.76 2.41
N LYS A 290 8.95 -5.89 3.08
CA LYS A 290 8.25 -7.14 2.81
C LYS A 290 6.73 -6.93 2.95
N LYS A 291 6.27 -6.20 3.96
CA LYS A 291 4.86 -5.80 4.14
C LYS A 291 4.24 -5.13 2.92
N VAL A 292 4.86 -4.07 2.41
CA VAL A 292 4.29 -3.23 1.35
C VAL A 292 4.57 -3.77 -0.07
N TYR A 293 5.69 -4.46 -0.28
CA TYR A 293 6.21 -4.80 -1.61
C TYR A 293 6.18 -6.30 -1.98
N LEU A 294 5.77 -7.21 -1.07
CA LEU A 294 5.65 -8.65 -1.41
C LEU A 294 4.47 -8.96 -2.33
N MET A 295 3.39 -8.18 -2.25
CA MET A 295 2.18 -8.39 -3.04
C MET A 295 2.23 -7.57 -4.33
N ARG A 296 2.60 -8.23 -5.43
CA ARG A 296 2.76 -7.62 -6.76
C ARG A 296 1.61 -7.93 -7.72
N LYS A 297 0.91 -9.05 -7.54
CA LYS A 297 -0.19 -9.48 -8.43
C LYS A 297 -1.35 -10.00 -7.58
N ILE A 298 -2.40 -9.19 -7.46
CA ILE A 298 -3.58 -9.52 -6.66
C ILE A 298 -4.76 -9.73 -7.62
N GLY A 299 -5.44 -10.87 -7.47
CA GLY A 299 -6.68 -11.16 -8.16
C GLY A 299 -7.88 -10.84 -7.29
N VAL A 300 -8.91 -10.22 -7.84
CA VAL A 300 -10.20 -10.02 -7.16
C VAL A 300 -11.32 -10.57 -8.03
N ILE A 301 -12.15 -11.44 -7.48
CA ILE A 301 -13.33 -12.01 -8.13
C ILE A 301 -14.56 -11.56 -7.33
N GLY A 302 -15.36 -10.65 -7.89
CA GLY A 302 -16.49 -10.07 -7.19
C GLY A 302 -17.24 -9.04 -8.03
N ARG A 303 -18.33 -8.49 -7.49
CA ARG A 303 -19.15 -7.51 -8.20
C ARG A 303 -18.68 -6.10 -7.86
N THR A 304 -18.00 -5.43 -8.78
CA THR A 304 -17.60 -4.02 -8.60
C THR A 304 -18.52 -3.05 -9.31
N ALA A 305 -19.00 -3.40 -10.51
CA ALA A 305 -19.92 -2.61 -11.30
C ALA A 305 -19.53 -1.11 -11.39
N TYR A 306 -18.24 -0.78 -11.57
CA TYR A 306 -17.73 0.60 -11.49
C TYR A 306 -18.41 1.60 -12.44
N ASN A 307 -19.00 1.12 -13.54
CA ASN A 307 -19.69 1.94 -14.53
C ASN A 307 -21.22 1.99 -14.28
N SER A 308 -21.67 1.89 -13.03
CA SER A 308 -23.10 1.92 -12.67
C SER A 308 -23.34 2.55 -11.31
N ASP A 309 -24.52 3.16 -11.16
CA ASP A 309 -24.98 3.84 -9.93
C ASP A 309 -25.53 2.87 -8.87
N LEU A 310 -25.07 1.61 -8.89
CA LEU A 310 -25.50 0.61 -7.93
C LEU A 310 -24.91 0.88 -6.55
N CYS A 311 -25.80 1.12 -5.58
CA CYS A 311 -25.48 1.37 -4.17
C CYS A 311 -25.86 0.21 -3.25
N ASP A 312 -25.95 -1.02 -3.76
CA ASP A 312 -26.23 -2.19 -2.91
C ASP A 312 -25.02 -2.58 -2.05
N GLY A 313 -25.29 -3.15 -0.87
CA GLY A 313 -24.23 -3.48 0.10
C GLY A 313 -23.16 -4.46 -0.40
N GLN A 314 -23.51 -5.37 -1.32
CA GLN A 314 -22.54 -6.28 -1.92
C GLN A 314 -21.55 -5.51 -2.82
N THR A 315 -22.08 -4.66 -3.69
CA THR A 315 -21.30 -3.87 -4.64
C THR A 315 -20.38 -2.90 -3.90
N ILE A 316 -20.93 -2.15 -2.92
CA ILE A 316 -20.15 -1.21 -2.10
C ILE A 316 -19.01 -1.93 -1.38
N LYS A 317 -19.28 -3.06 -0.71
CA LYS A 317 -18.25 -3.81 0.02
C LYS A 317 -17.11 -4.27 -0.89
N THR A 318 -17.43 -4.76 -2.08
CA THR A 318 -16.41 -5.22 -3.04
C THR A 318 -15.58 -4.03 -3.56
N ARG A 319 -16.19 -2.87 -3.83
CA ARG A 319 -15.48 -1.64 -4.22
C ARG A 319 -14.52 -1.19 -3.12
N ILE A 320 -14.99 -1.10 -1.88
CA ILE A 320 -14.18 -0.71 -0.71
C ILE A 320 -12.98 -1.64 -0.55
N LEU A 321 -13.18 -2.97 -0.62
CA LEU A 321 -12.08 -3.94 -0.57
C LEU A 321 -11.03 -3.67 -1.66
N VAL A 322 -11.46 -3.41 -2.90
CA VAL A 322 -10.54 -3.13 -4.02
C VAL A 322 -9.79 -1.81 -3.82
N GLU A 323 -10.48 -0.77 -3.35
CA GLU A 323 -9.89 0.55 -3.06
C GLU A 323 -8.86 0.47 -1.95
N GLU A 324 -9.15 -0.25 -0.86
CA GLU A 324 -8.20 -0.46 0.23
C GLU A 324 -7.01 -1.32 -0.19
N LEU A 325 -7.21 -2.33 -1.05
CA LEU A 325 -6.10 -3.09 -1.64
C LEU A 325 -5.21 -2.21 -2.51
N LYS A 326 -5.79 -1.31 -3.33
CA LYS A 326 -5.02 -0.34 -4.13
C LYS A 326 -4.24 0.63 -3.24
N ARG A 327 -4.86 1.11 -2.17
CA ARG A 327 -4.24 2.04 -1.22
C ARG A 327 -3.09 1.40 -0.46
N LYS A 328 -3.29 0.20 0.07
CA LYS A 328 -2.29 -0.52 0.89
C LYS A 328 -1.18 -1.15 0.05
N TYR A 329 -1.47 -1.50 -1.21
CA TYR A 329 -0.51 -2.06 -2.16
C TYR A 329 -0.46 -1.27 -3.48
N PRO A 330 0.03 -0.01 -3.46
CA PRO A 330 -0.02 0.89 -4.62
C PRO A 330 0.78 0.40 -5.83
N TYR A 331 1.73 -0.50 -5.60
CA TYR A 331 2.56 -1.10 -6.66
C TYR A 331 2.05 -2.47 -7.13
N ALA A 332 0.98 -2.99 -6.52
CA ALA A 332 0.39 -4.25 -6.94
C ALA A 332 -0.41 -4.08 -8.24
N LYS A 333 -0.18 -4.97 -9.20
CA LYS A 333 -1.08 -5.15 -10.33
C LYS A 333 -2.34 -5.88 -9.86
N ILE A 334 -3.40 -5.12 -9.59
CA ILE A 334 -4.70 -5.65 -9.19
C ILE A 334 -5.52 -5.96 -10.46
N LYS A 335 -5.92 -7.23 -10.63
CA LYS A 335 -6.79 -7.68 -11.73
C LYS A 335 -8.13 -8.11 -11.18
N ILE A 336 -9.21 -7.58 -11.76
CA ILE A 336 -10.58 -7.80 -11.30
C ILE A 336 -11.35 -8.62 -12.34
N ALA A 337 -12.03 -9.68 -11.90
CA ALA A 337 -13.07 -10.36 -12.66
C ALA A 337 -14.43 -9.86 -12.12
N ASP A 338 -14.93 -8.79 -12.74
CA ASP A 338 -16.20 -8.19 -12.34
C ASP A 338 -17.37 -9.13 -12.71
N THR A 339 -18.12 -9.56 -11.71
CA THR A 339 -19.26 -10.48 -11.88
C THR A 339 -20.57 -9.76 -12.16
N TYR A 340 -20.54 -8.44 -12.36
CA TYR A 340 -21.69 -7.66 -12.81
C TYR A 340 -22.24 -8.18 -14.16
N ASN A 341 -23.57 -8.30 -14.27
CA ASN A 341 -24.28 -8.84 -15.43
C ASN A 341 -23.73 -10.18 -15.93
N TYR A 342 -23.40 -11.11 -15.02
CA TYR A 342 -22.76 -12.38 -15.36
C TYR A 342 -23.53 -13.24 -16.37
N LYS A 343 -24.87 -13.09 -16.46
CA LYS A 343 -25.69 -13.80 -17.44
C LYS A 343 -25.35 -13.43 -18.89
N VAL A 344 -24.95 -12.18 -19.12
CA VAL A 344 -24.57 -11.67 -20.46
C VAL A 344 -23.08 -11.85 -20.71
N ASN A 345 -22.25 -11.63 -19.69
CA ASN A 345 -20.78 -11.59 -19.82
C ASN A 345 -20.08 -12.88 -19.36
N PHE A 346 -20.80 -14.02 -19.31
CA PHE A 346 -20.31 -15.24 -18.65
C PHE A 346 -18.95 -15.72 -19.19
N ILE A 347 -18.77 -15.79 -20.50
CA ILE A 347 -17.52 -16.25 -21.14
C ILE A 347 -16.35 -15.31 -20.77
N LYS A 348 -16.57 -13.99 -20.85
CA LYS A 348 -15.57 -12.98 -20.47
C LYS A 348 -15.18 -13.11 -19.00
N ILE A 349 -16.15 -13.35 -18.12
CA ILE A 349 -15.91 -13.56 -16.69
C ILE A 349 -15.09 -14.83 -16.46
N LEU A 350 -15.42 -15.94 -17.12
CA LEU A 350 -14.65 -17.18 -17.04
C LEU A 350 -13.20 -17.01 -17.50
N LEU A 351 -12.98 -16.33 -18.63
CA LEU A 351 -11.63 -16.02 -19.12
C LEU A 351 -10.85 -15.16 -18.12
N ASN A 352 -11.50 -14.16 -17.52
CA ASN A 352 -10.88 -13.33 -16.49
C ASN A 352 -10.55 -14.11 -15.22
N ILE A 353 -11.46 -14.98 -14.76
CA ILE A 353 -11.22 -15.88 -13.62
C ILE A 353 -10.01 -16.78 -13.91
N PHE A 354 -9.95 -17.40 -15.10
CA PHE A 354 -8.80 -18.23 -15.49
C PHE A 354 -7.49 -17.44 -15.46
N LEU A 355 -7.47 -16.24 -16.04
CA LEU A 355 -6.28 -15.39 -16.04
C LEU A 355 -5.89 -14.94 -14.62
N ILE A 356 -6.86 -14.69 -13.74
CA ILE A 356 -6.62 -14.36 -12.33
C ILE A 356 -5.99 -15.56 -11.61
N VAL A 357 -6.59 -16.75 -11.72
CA VAL A 357 -6.09 -17.96 -11.05
C VAL A 357 -4.68 -18.31 -11.52
N LYS A 358 -4.40 -18.16 -12.82
CA LYS A 358 -3.07 -18.43 -13.38
C LYS A 358 -2.00 -17.43 -12.91
N ASN A 359 -2.30 -16.13 -12.94
CA ASN A 359 -1.28 -15.08 -12.87
C ASN A 359 -1.14 -14.37 -11.52
N SER A 360 -2.08 -14.55 -10.59
CA SER A 360 -2.07 -13.86 -9.29
C SER A 360 -1.20 -14.60 -8.27
N GLN A 361 -0.66 -13.86 -7.29
CA GLN A 361 -0.03 -14.43 -6.10
C GLN A 361 -1.08 -14.81 -5.06
N VAL A 362 -2.16 -14.04 -4.98
CA VAL A 362 -3.30 -14.23 -4.06
C VAL A 362 -4.59 -13.84 -4.75
N ILE A 363 -5.69 -14.48 -4.37
CA ILE A 363 -7.01 -14.26 -4.95
C ILE A 363 -8.00 -13.93 -3.84
N PHE A 364 -8.58 -12.74 -3.88
CA PHE A 364 -9.75 -12.39 -3.09
C PHE A 364 -11.01 -12.77 -3.86
N ILE A 365 -11.96 -13.42 -3.19
CA ILE A 365 -13.26 -13.75 -3.77
C ILE A 365 -14.38 -13.24 -2.86
N SER A 366 -15.32 -12.48 -3.42
CA SER A 366 -16.44 -11.89 -2.70
C SER A 366 -17.69 -11.95 -3.58
N LEU A 367 -18.61 -12.85 -3.27
CA LEU A 367 -19.77 -13.17 -4.11
C LEU A 367 -21.07 -13.28 -3.30
N SER A 368 -22.19 -13.00 -3.97
CA SER A 368 -23.52 -13.31 -3.44
C SER A 368 -23.80 -14.81 -3.39
N ARG A 369 -24.86 -15.22 -2.68
CA ARG A 369 -25.33 -16.61 -2.59
C ARG A 369 -25.36 -17.33 -3.95
N ASN A 370 -25.93 -16.70 -4.97
CA ASN A 370 -26.01 -17.30 -6.32
C ASN A 370 -24.64 -17.32 -7.02
N GLY A 371 -23.84 -16.28 -6.86
CA GLY A 371 -22.47 -16.24 -7.40
C GLY A 371 -21.60 -17.35 -6.81
N MET A 372 -21.67 -17.57 -5.49
CA MET A 372 -20.95 -18.65 -4.80
C MET A 372 -21.29 -20.03 -5.38
N ARG A 373 -22.57 -20.30 -5.64
CA ARG A 373 -23.03 -21.58 -6.20
C ARG A 373 -22.39 -21.92 -7.54
N VAL A 374 -22.13 -20.91 -8.37
CA VAL A 374 -21.58 -21.09 -9.73
C VAL A 374 -20.05 -21.01 -9.73
N ILE A 375 -19.49 -19.99 -9.08
CA ILE A 375 -18.09 -19.61 -9.26
C ILE A 375 -17.14 -20.38 -8.32
N PHE A 376 -17.57 -20.75 -7.10
CA PHE A 376 -16.68 -21.48 -6.18
C PHE A 376 -16.19 -22.81 -6.75
N PRO A 377 -17.05 -23.68 -7.35
CA PRO A 377 -16.59 -24.88 -8.03
C PRO A 377 -15.57 -24.60 -9.14
N ILE A 378 -15.78 -23.56 -9.93
CA ILE A 378 -14.91 -23.18 -11.06
C ILE A 378 -13.54 -22.75 -10.55
N VAL A 379 -13.50 -21.83 -9.59
CA VAL A 379 -12.23 -21.35 -9.00
C VAL A 379 -11.49 -22.50 -8.35
N ASN A 380 -12.16 -23.33 -7.54
CA ASN A 380 -11.52 -24.47 -6.89
C ASN A 380 -11.06 -25.55 -7.87
N PHE A 381 -11.74 -25.73 -9.01
CA PHE A 381 -11.30 -26.64 -10.06
C PHE A 381 -10.02 -26.13 -10.73
N LEU A 382 -10.03 -24.87 -11.18
CA LEU A 382 -8.86 -24.25 -11.81
C LEU A 382 -7.66 -24.18 -10.85
N ASN A 383 -7.91 -23.91 -9.57
CA ASN A 383 -6.86 -23.76 -8.58
C ASN A 383 -6.12 -25.06 -8.24
N ARG A 384 -6.65 -26.24 -8.63
CA ARG A 384 -5.92 -27.52 -8.54
C ARG A 384 -4.63 -27.52 -9.36
N PHE A 385 -4.57 -26.73 -10.43
CA PHE A 385 -3.40 -26.66 -11.32
C PHE A 385 -2.40 -25.56 -10.94
N PHE A 386 -2.84 -24.53 -10.22
CA PHE A 386 -2.04 -23.33 -9.96
C PHE A 386 -1.72 -23.10 -8.48
N ASN A 387 -2.39 -23.81 -7.58
CA ASN A 387 -2.18 -23.81 -6.13
C ASN A 387 -2.07 -22.41 -5.51
N LYS A 388 -3.01 -21.51 -5.85
CA LYS A 388 -3.05 -20.15 -5.33
C LYS A 388 -3.81 -20.08 -4.00
N PRO A 389 -3.39 -19.23 -3.05
CA PRO A 389 -4.17 -18.93 -1.87
C PRO A 389 -5.42 -18.13 -2.27
N VAL A 390 -6.59 -18.69 -1.97
CA VAL A 390 -7.90 -18.05 -2.17
C VAL A 390 -8.43 -17.58 -0.82
N LEU A 391 -8.72 -16.28 -0.71
CA LEU A 391 -9.23 -15.60 0.49
C LEU A 391 -10.68 -15.20 0.22
N HIS A 392 -11.62 -15.83 0.91
CA HIS A 392 -13.03 -15.54 0.75
C HIS A 392 -13.45 -14.44 1.73
N VAL A 393 -13.94 -13.32 1.19
CA VAL A 393 -14.56 -12.23 1.95
C VAL A 393 -16.07 -12.39 1.82
N CYS A 394 -16.71 -12.97 2.85
CA CYS A 394 -18.13 -13.27 2.83
C CYS A 394 -18.97 -11.99 2.73
N ILE A 395 -20.09 -12.08 2.01
CA ILE A 395 -21.11 -11.04 1.92
C ILE A 395 -22.40 -11.58 2.54
N GLY A 396 -22.94 -10.85 3.52
CA GLY A 396 -24.16 -11.20 4.24
C GLY A 396 -23.93 -12.12 5.44
N GLY A 397 -24.95 -12.23 6.29
CA GLY A 397 -24.86 -12.87 7.62
C GLY A 397 -25.28 -14.34 7.72
N SER A 398 -25.49 -15.03 6.60
CA SER A 398 -26.23 -16.30 6.57
C SER A 398 -25.60 -17.36 5.68
N LEU A 399 -24.26 -17.46 5.75
CA LEU A 399 -23.47 -18.47 5.03
C LEU A 399 -23.66 -19.88 5.61
N ASP A 400 -23.87 -19.98 6.92
CA ASP A 400 -24.19 -21.20 7.67
C ASP A 400 -25.44 -21.90 7.12
N GLU A 401 -26.53 -21.16 6.90
CA GLU A 401 -27.75 -21.69 6.28
C GLU A 401 -27.49 -22.26 4.88
N LEU A 402 -26.66 -21.56 4.10
CA LEU A 402 -26.31 -22.00 2.75
C LEU A 402 -25.55 -23.34 2.80
N VAL A 403 -24.67 -23.51 3.79
CA VAL A 403 -23.93 -24.74 4.06
C VAL A 403 -24.86 -25.86 4.53
N ILE A 404 -25.79 -25.57 5.45
CA ILE A 404 -26.80 -26.53 5.92
C ILE A 404 -27.64 -27.05 4.75
N LYS A 405 -28.14 -26.14 3.89
CA LYS A 405 -28.91 -26.52 2.69
C LYS A 405 -28.07 -27.25 1.63
N ASN A 406 -26.76 -27.01 1.56
CA ASN A 406 -25.90 -27.51 0.49
C ASN A 406 -24.61 -28.12 1.06
N LYS A 407 -24.63 -29.41 1.41
CA LYS A 407 -23.48 -30.12 1.99
C LYS A 407 -22.20 -30.03 1.13
N TRP A 408 -22.32 -29.87 -0.19
CA TRP A 408 -21.16 -29.70 -1.08
C TRP A 408 -20.44 -28.35 -0.89
N MET A 409 -21.12 -27.33 -0.37
CA MET A 409 -20.55 -26.00 -0.10
C MET A 409 -19.45 -26.08 0.95
N LYS A 410 -19.63 -26.93 1.98
CA LYS A 410 -18.61 -27.22 2.99
C LYS A 410 -17.28 -27.61 2.36
N LYS A 411 -17.31 -28.49 1.36
CA LYS A 411 -16.11 -28.94 0.63
C LYS A 411 -15.45 -27.82 -0.17
N GLN A 412 -16.20 -26.84 -0.66
CA GLN A 412 -15.61 -25.71 -1.38
C GLN A 412 -14.96 -24.71 -0.43
N LEU A 413 -15.65 -24.35 0.65
CA LEU A 413 -15.17 -23.39 1.65
C LEU A 413 -13.88 -23.90 2.32
N ASN A 414 -13.81 -25.18 2.68
CA ASN A 414 -12.61 -25.78 3.30
C ASN A 414 -11.38 -25.87 2.37
N LYS A 415 -11.53 -25.61 1.05
CA LYS A 415 -10.37 -25.51 0.15
C LYS A 415 -9.75 -24.11 0.12
N PHE A 416 -10.49 -23.10 0.57
CA PHE A 416 -9.96 -21.76 0.65
C PHE A 416 -8.95 -21.65 1.80
N ARG A 417 -8.09 -20.65 1.71
CA ARG A 417 -7.08 -20.40 2.75
C ARG A 417 -7.73 -19.82 4.02
N VAL A 418 -8.78 -19.03 3.84
CA VAL A 418 -9.61 -18.44 4.89
C VAL A 418 -10.99 -18.09 4.34
N ASN A 419 -12.02 -18.21 5.18
CA ASN A 419 -13.37 -17.71 4.98
C ASN A 419 -13.65 -16.63 6.02
N TRP A 420 -13.46 -15.37 5.64
CA TRP A 420 -13.74 -14.24 6.51
C TRP A 420 -15.23 -13.94 6.57
N VAL A 421 -15.77 -13.85 7.78
CA VAL A 421 -17.16 -13.54 8.09
C VAL A 421 -17.25 -12.36 9.06
N GLU A 422 -18.36 -11.63 8.97
CA GLU A 422 -18.55 -10.34 9.66
C GLU A 422 -18.93 -10.47 11.15
N SER A 423 -19.10 -11.69 11.65
CA SER A 423 -19.61 -11.97 12.99
C SER A 423 -18.84 -13.14 13.62
N VAL A 424 -18.52 -12.99 14.89
CA VAL A 424 -17.93 -14.02 15.74
C VAL A 424 -18.90 -15.18 15.89
N GLN A 425 -20.19 -14.91 16.09
CA GLN A 425 -21.22 -15.95 16.20
C GLN A 425 -21.35 -16.74 14.89
N LEU A 426 -21.34 -16.07 13.73
CA LEU A 426 -21.37 -16.75 12.44
C LEU A 426 -20.10 -17.59 12.22
N LYS A 427 -18.93 -17.10 12.63
CA LYS A 427 -17.69 -17.88 12.62
C LYS A 427 -17.87 -19.17 13.43
N GLU A 428 -18.33 -19.08 14.66
CA GLU A 428 -18.54 -20.23 15.55
C GLU A 428 -19.53 -21.25 14.97
N ARG A 429 -20.67 -20.78 14.43
CA ARG A 429 -21.64 -21.65 13.76
C ARG A 429 -21.04 -22.37 12.54
N LEU A 430 -20.25 -21.68 11.73
CA LEU A 430 -19.55 -22.29 10.59
C LEU A 430 -18.50 -23.32 11.04
N MET A 431 -17.76 -23.04 12.10
CA MET A 431 -16.81 -23.98 12.68
C MET A 431 -17.52 -25.23 13.21
N ALA A 432 -18.67 -25.08 13.87
CA ALA A 432 -19.50 -26.20 14.32
C ALA A 432 -20.03 -27.04 13.14
N LEU A 433 -20.30 -26.42 11.99
CA LEU A 433 -20.64 -27.12 10.74
C LEU A 433 -19.42 -27.78 10.06
N GLY A 434 -18.21 -27.62 10.61
CA GLY A 434 -16.95 -28.19 10.16
C GLY A 434 -16.25 -27.37 9.07
N ILE A 435 -16.46 -26.06 9.04
CA ILE A 435 -15.68 -25.10 8.26
C ILE A 435 -14.53 -24.60 9.14
N VAL A 436 -13.41 -25.32 9.14
CA VAL A 436 -12.31 -25.13 10.10
C VAL A 436 -11.45 -23.89 9.82
N ASN A 437 -11.67 -23.24 8.68
CA ASN A 437 -10.94 -22.07 8.21
C ASN A 437 -11.84 -20.80 8.19
N ALA A 438 -12.92 -20.78 8.97
CA ALA A 438 -13.75 -19.61 9.18
C ALA A 438 -13.11 -18.65 10.19
N GLU A 439 -13.04 -17.37 9.85
CA GLU A 439 -12.38 -16.34 10.67
C GLU A 439 -13.16 -15.04 10.69
N TYR A 440 -12.95 -14.24 11.73
CA TYR A 440 -13.60 -12.94 11.87
C TYR A 440 -12.89 -11.88 11.04
N LEU A 441 -13.65 -11.12 10.25
CA LEU A 441 -13.23 -9.88 9.63
C LEU A 441 -14.44 -8.94 9.71
N PRO A 442 -14.38 -7.86 10.53
CA PRO A 442 -15.49 -6.95 10.64
C PRO A 442 -15.86 -6.39 9.27
N ASN A 443 -17.13 -6.02 9.09
CA ASN A 443 -17.46 -5.13 7.99
C ASN A 443 -16.73 -3.80 8.20
N PHE A 444 -16.33 -3.14 7.13
CA PHE A 444 -15.54 -1.91 7.22
C PHE A 444 -15.88 -0.95 6.09
N LYS A 445 -15.73 0.34 6.40
CA LYS A 445 -15.81 1.45 5.46
C LYS A 445 -14.69 2.44 5.78
N ARG A 446 -14.22 3.16 4.76
CA ARG A 446 -13.38 4.34 4.99
C ARG A 446 -14.32 5.53 5.15
N LEU A 447 -14.52 5.93 6.40
CA LEU A 447 -15.35 7.05 6.80
C LEU A 447 -14.49 7.99 7.64
N ASP A 448 -14.83 9.28 7.62
CA ASP A 448 -14.22 10.29 8.47
C ASP A 448 -15.09 10.43 9.73
N PRO A 449 -14.66 9.93 10.91
CA PRO A 449 -15.47 9.98 12.11
C PRO A 449 -15.63 11.41 12.62
N VAL A 450 -16.78 11.71 13.23
CA VAL A 450 -16.99 12.95 13.98
C VAL A 450 -15.99 13.00 15.14
N LYS A 451 -15.39 14.17 15.34
CA LYS A 451 -14.49 14.42 16.47
C LYS A 451 -15.27 14.45 17.77
N ALA A 452 -14.76 13.82 18.83
CA ALA A 452 -15.46 13.75 20.12
C ALA A 452 -15.76 15.15 20.69
N GLU A 453 -14.90 16.13 20.43
CA GLU A 453 -15.04 17.52 20.87
C GLU A 453 -16.16 18.28 20.12
N ALA A 454 -16.61 17.75 18.98
CA ALA A 454 -17.72 18.31 18.21
C ALA A 454 -19.08 17.74 18.64
N LEU A 455 -19.13 16.77 19.56
CA LEU A 455 -20.38 16.27 20.11
C LEU A 455 -20.97 17.30 21.07
N ILE A 456 -22.25 17.63 20.87
CA ILE A 456 -22.99 18.57 21.70
C ILE A 456 -24.09 17.80 22.43
N GLN A 457 -24.29 18.12 23.70
CA GLN A 457 -25.43 17.61 24.46
C GLN A 457 -26.71 18.23 23.90
N HIS A 458 -27.69 17.38 23.61
CA HIS A 458 -28.97 17.85 23.10
C HIS A 458 -29.72 18.63 24.18
N ASN A 459 -30.04 19.90 23.89
CA ASN A 459 -30.69 20.83 24.82
C ASN A 459 -32.03 21.36 24.30
N ASP A 460 -32.45 20.95 23.10
CA ASP A 460 -33.70 21.39 22.49
C ASP A 460 -34.91 20.60 23.05
N ASP A 461 -36.12 21.15 22.93
CA ASP A 461 -37.35 20.42 23.30
C ASP A 461 -37.83 19.45 22.19
N THR A 462 -37.15 19.47 21.03
CA THR A 462 -37.50 18.67 19.85
C THR A 462 -36.39 17.74 19.41
N PHE A 463 -36.73 16.49 19.14
CA PHE A 463 -35.76 15.43 18.87
C PHE A 463 -35.88 14.91 17.43
N CYS A 464 -34.83 15.08 16.64
CA CYS A 464 -34.80 14.64 15.24
C CYS A 464 -34.19 13.25 15.10
N PHE A 465 -34.97 12.28 14.68
CA PHE A 465 -34.52 10.93 14.36
C PHE A 465 -34.32 10.74 12.86
N CYS A 466 -33.60 9.70 12.47
CA CYS A 466 -33.48 9.34 11.06
C CYS A 466 -33.56 7.82 10.81
N THR A 467 -33.82 7.44 9.57
CA THR A 467 -33.57 6.08 9.06
C THR A 467 -32.65 6.17 7.84
N LEU A 468 -31.73 5.21 7.69
CA LEU A 468 -30.84 5.12 6.52
C LEU A 468 -30.79 3.68 6.01
N SER A 469 -31.69 3.34 5.10
CA SER A 469 -31.79 2.00 4.51
C SER A 469 -32.64 2.00 3.25
N ARG A 470 -32.78 0.86 2.60
CA ARG A 470 -33.77 0.73 1.50
C ARG A 470 -35.17 0.95 2.07
N VAL A 471 -36.00 1.74 1.39
CA VAL A 471 -37.32 2.09 1.91
C VAL A 471 -38.32 1.01 1.47
N ASN A 472 -38.59 0.08 2.38
CA ASN A 472 -39.57 -1.00 2.22
C ASN A 472 -40.08 -1.50 3.59
N LYS A 473 -41.06 -2.41 3.57
CA LYS A 473 -41.69 -2.96 4.79
C LYS A 473 -40.70 -3.69 5.70
N ALA A 474 -39.81 -4.52 5.13
CA ALA A 474 -38.88 -5.34 5.91
C ALA A 474 -37.81 -4.52 6.65
N LYS A 475 -37.60 -3.27 6.23
CA LYS A 475 -36.73 -2.30 6.91
C LYS A 475 -37.43 -1.54 8.04
N GLY A 476 -38.71 -1.81 8.28
CA GLY A 476 -39.48 -1.27 9.39
C GLY A 476 -39.78 0.23 9.27
N ILE A 477 -39.84 0.77 8.04
CA ILE A 477 -40.13 2.18 7.80
C ILE A 477 -41.53 2.56 8.33
N SER A 478 -42.51 1.68 8.14
CA SER A 478 -43.85 1.85 8.72
C SER A 478 -43.83 1.89 10.24
N ASP A 479 -43.04 1.03 10.88
CA ASP A 479 -42.97 0.95 12.34
C ASP A 479 -42.35 2.22 12.92
N ALA A 480 -41.28 2.73 12.28
CA ALA A 480 -40.67 4.00 12.64
C ALA A 480 -41.64 5.17 12.47
N ALA A 481 -42.33 5.26 11.33
CA ALA A 481 -43.31 6.32 11.07
C ALA A 481 -44.48 6.29 12.07
N GLN A 482 -45.03 5.11 12.33
CA GLN A 482 -46.14 4.93 13.26
C GLN A 482 -45.75 5.27 14.69
N ALA A 483 -44.54 4.91 15.13
CA ALA A 483 -44.04 5.28 16.46
C ALA A 483 -43.95 6.81 16.62
N ILE A 484 -43.41 7.52 15.63
CA ILE A 484 -43.26 8.99 15.63
C ILE A 484 -44.62 9.67 15.70
N ILE A 485 -45.56 9.30 14.82
CA ILE A 485 -46.92 9.85 14.81
C ILE A 485 -47.62 9.59 16.16
N SER A 486 -47.51 8.37 16.69
CA SER A 486 -48.14 8.03 17.96
C SER A 486 -47.57 8.83 19.13
N ILE A 487 -46.26 9.10 19.15
CA ILE A 487 -45.63 9.88 20.22
C ILE A 487 -46.07 11.34 20.15
N ASN A 488 -46.03 11.97 18.98
CA ASN A 488 -46.47 13.35 18.82
C ASN A 488 -47.95 13.53 19.18
N LYS A 489 -48.80 12.55 18.84
CA LYS A 489 -50.21 12.54 19.25
C LYS A 489 -50.38 12.50 20.78
N GLU A 490 -49.52 11.78 21.50
CA GLU A 490 -49.54 11.76 22.97
C GLU A 490 -49.11 13.09 23.59
N PHE A 491 -48.13 13.77 22.98
CA PHE A 491 -47.67 15.09 23.45
C PHE A 491 -48.60 16.23 23.04
N GLY A 492 -49.45 16.05 22.02
CA GLY A 492 -50.33 17.09 21.48
C GLY A 492 -49.61 18.14 20.62
N TYR A 493 -48.31 17.94 20.35
CA TYR A 493 -47.49 18.75 19.45
C TYR A 493 -46.34 17.91 18.85
N ASN A 494 -45.70 18.41 17.80
CA ASN A 494 -44.56 17.75 17.15
C ASN A 494 -43.28 17.84 18.01
N LYS A 495 -43.11 16.89 18.93
CA LYS A 495 -41.93 16.75 19.79
C LYS A 495 -40.81 15.94 19.15
N VAL A 496 -41.15 14.93 18.35
CA VAL A 496 -40.18 14.05 17.67
C VAL A 496 -40.36 14.10 16.15
N PHE A 497 -39.26 14.08 15.41
CA PHE A 497 -39.24 14.16 13.94
C PHE A 497 -38.53 12.95 13.35
N LEU A 498 -38.85 12.59 12.10
CA LEU A 498 -38.20 11.50 11.38
C LEU A 498 -37.87 11.87 9.93
N ASP A 499 -36.58 11.85 9.63
CA ASP A 499 -36.07 11.95 8.27
C ASP A 499 -35.72 10.56 7.71
N ILE A 500 -36.22 10.24 6.52
CA ILE A 500 -36.08 8.93 5.88
C ILE A 500 -35.14 9.04 4.68
N TYR A 501 -34.03 8.28 4.72
CA TYR A 501 -33.04 8.21 3.66
C TYR A 501 -32.94 6.82 3.04
N GLY A 502 -32.82 6.80 1.72
CA GLY A 502 -32.49 5.64 0.90
C GLY A 502 -33.45 5.39 -0.26
N PRO A 503 -33.13 4.45 -1.17
CA PRO A 503 -33.92 4.21 -2.36
C PRO A 503 -35.23 3.51 -2.01
N ILE A 504 -36.32 3.94 -2.66
CA ILE A 504 -37.66 3.34 -2.53
C ILE A 504 -37.71 2.05 -3.38
N GLU A 505 -38.07 0.93 -2.75
CA GLU A 505 -38.25 -0.37 -3.41
C GLU A 505 -39.73 -0.77 -3.46
N ASP A 506 -40.06 -1.76 -4.30
CA ASP A 506 -41.34 -2.50 -4.28
C ASP A 506 -42.61 -1.62 -4.33
N ASN A 507 -42.57 -0.49 -5.03
CA ASN A 507 -43.67 0.50 -5.10
C ASN A 507 -44.11 1.01 -3.71
N TYR A 508 -43.21 1.02 -2.73
CA TYR A 508 -43.48 1.47 -1.36
C TYR A 508 -43.77 2.97 -1.24
N GLY A 509 -43.62 3.74 -2.32
CA GLY A 509 -43.84 5.19 -2.36
C GLY A 509 -45.22 5.58 -1.83
N ALA A 510 -46.29 4.93 -2.29
CA ALA A 510 -47.65 5.26 -1.84
C ALA A 510 -47.87 4.99 -0.33
N VAL A 511 -47.21 3.96 0.22
CA VAL A 511 -47.26 3.67 1.66
C VAL A 511 -46.53 4.77 2.43
N LEU A 512 -45.35 5.18 1.96
CA LEU A 512 -44.58 6.26 2.56
C LEU A 512 -45.33 7.60 2.51
N ASP A 513 -45.93 7.95 1.37
CA ASP A 513 -46.68 9.19 1.16
C ASP A 513 -47.84 9.31 2.14
N LYS A 514 -48.52 8.19 2.45
CA LYS A 514 -49.57 8.15 3.47
C LYS A 514 -49.04 8.57 4.85
N TYR A 515 -47.93 8.00 5.30
CA TYR A 515 -47.35 8.36 6.60
C TYR A 515 -46.86 9.81 6.64
N ILE A 516 -46.28 10.31 5.53
CA ILE A 516 -45.86 11.71 5.43
C ILE A 516 -47.08 12.64 5.58
N ALA A 517 -48.18 12.35 4.87
CA ALA A 517 -49.41 13.13 4.95
C ALA A 517 -50.06 13.10 6.34
N GLU A 518 -50.04 11.96 7.03
CA GLU A 518 -50.60 11.80 8.38
C GLU A 518 -49.74 12.43 9.49
N SER A 519 -48.49 12.81 9.20
CA SER A 519 -47.50 13.22 10.20
C SER A 519 -47.54 14.69 10.62
N ASP A 520 -48.37 15.52 10.00
CA ASP A 520 -48.39 16.98 10.19
C ASP A 520 -46.97 17.61 10.08
N GLY A 521 -46.21 17.16 9.07
CA GLY A 521 -44.86 17.65 8.80
C GLY A 521 -43.73 17.07 9.66
N SER A 522 -44.03 16.17 10.61
CA SER A 522 -43.02 15.52 11.46
C SER A 522 -42.21 14.41 10.76
N ILE A 523 -42.66 13.92 9.60
CA ILE A 523 -41.94 12.92 8.80
C ILE A 523 -41.57 13.48 7.42
N LYS A 524 -40.31 13.29 6.98
CA LYS A 524 -39.83 13.76 5.66
C LYS A 524 -39.00 12.69 4.95
N TYR A 525 -39.24 12.53 3.64
CA TYR A 525 -38.34 11.78 2.77
C TYR A 525 -37.23 12.69 2.24
N LYS A 526 -35.98 12.25 2.39
CA LYS A 526 -34.79 13.06 2.09
C LYS A 526 -33.95 12.53 0.93
N GLY A 527 -34.42 11.48 0.25
CA GLY A 527 -33.75 10.91 -0.93
C GLY A 527 -32.62 9.93 -0.58
N VAL A 528 -31.72 9.73 -1.53
CA VAL A 528 -30.56 8.81 -1.41
C VAL A 528 -29.31 9.59 -1.04
N VAL A 529 -28.54 9.08 -0.07
CA VAL A 529 -27.27 9.66 0.37
C VAL A 529 -26.11 8.91 -0.27
N ASP A 530 -25.11 9.65 -0.75
CA ASP A 530 -23.83 9.08 -1.17
C ASP A 530 -23.15 8.39 0.03
N TYR A 531 -22.68 7.16 -0.14
CA TYR A 531 -22.07 6.37 0.93
C TYR A 531 -20.82 7.02 1.55
N THR A 532 -20.20 7.99 0.86
CA THR A 532 -19.06 8.77 1.34
C THR A 532 -19.48 9.96 2.23
N LYS A 533 -20.75 10.38 2.19
CA LYS A 533 -21.29 11.54 2.90
C LYS A 533 -22.22 11.17 4.06
N THR A 534 -22.37 9.88 4.35
CA THR A 534 -23.32 9.40 5.36
C THR A 534 -23.03 9.97 6.74
N VAL A 535 -21.77 10.03 7.17
CA VAL A 535 -21.41 10.57 8.48
C VAL A 535 -21.78 12.04 8.62
N ASP A 536 -21.51 12.86 7.60
CA ASP A 536 -21.84 14.27 7.60
C ASP A 536 -23.35 14.54 7.66
N VAL A 537 -24.15 13.68 7.03
CA VAL A 537 -25.61 13.76 7.09
C VAL A 537 -26.12 13.30 8.46
N LEU A 538 -25.56 12.24 9.03
CA LEU A 538 -26.09 11.61 10.23
C LEU A 538 -25.75 12.34 11.54
N LYS A 539 -24.65 13.12 11.58
CA LYS A 539 -24.11 13.70 12.82
C LYS A 539 -25.07 14.61 13.59
N ASP A 540 -26.00 15.26 12.88
CA ASP A 540 -26.92 16.24 13.45
C ASP A 540 -28.22 15.62 14.01
N TYR A 541 -28.44 14.31 13.81
CA TYR A 541 -29.60 13.61 14.36
C TYR A 541 -29.40 13.19 15.82
N TYR A 542 -30.51 12.96 16.51
CA TYR A 542 -30.56 12.52 17.91
C TYR A 542 -30.29 11.01 18.07
N ALA A 543 -30.93 10.20 17.23
CA ALA A 543 -30.65 8.77 17.12
C ALA A 543 -31.08 8.23 15.74
N LEU A 544 -30.48 7.11 15.34
CA LEU A 544 -30.90 6.32 14.19
C LEU A 544 -31.98 5.31 14.62
N LEU A 545 -33.10 5.28 13.91
CA LEU A 545 -34.08 4.21 14.03
C LEU A 545 -33.72 3.10 13.04
N PHE A 546 -33.51 1.89 13.57
CA PHE A 546 -33.15 0.71 12.78
C PHE A 546 -34.05 -0.50 13.09
N PRO A 547 -35.38 -0.39 12.86
CA PRO A 547 -36.37 -1.43 13.18
C PRO A 547 -36.42 -2.58 12.15
N THR A 548 -35.28 -2.95 11.56
CA THR A 548 -35.25 -3.95 10.48
C THR A 548 -35.64 -5.33 10.98
N THR A 549 -36.43 -6.04 10.19
CA THR A 549 -36.73 -7.49 10.36
C THR A 549 -36.33 -8.27 9.11
N TYR A 550 -35.42 -7.69 8.31
CA TYR A 550 -34.96 -8.30 7.08
C TYR A 550 -34.11 -9.55 7.36
N TYR A 551 -34.60 -10.72 6.92
CA TYR A 551 -33.92 -12.00 7.14
C TYR A 551 -32.49 -12.08 6.57
N GLY A 552 -32.20 -11.30 5.53
CA GLY A 552 -30.86 -11.25 4.93
C GLY A 552 -29.90 -10.26 5.58
N GLU A 553 -30.27 -9.63 6.70
CA GLU A 553 -29.46 -8.61 7.36
C GLU A 553 -28.15 -9.25 7.87
N GLY A 554 -27.03 -8.86 7.24
CA GLY A 554 -25.69 -9.17 7.72
C GLY A 554 -25.21 -8.11 8.71
N PHE A 555 -23.92 -7.78 8.70
CA PHE A 555 -23.43 -6.59 9.41
C PHE A 555 -23.79 -5.35 8.59
N PRO A 556 -24.79 -4.55 8.99
CA PRO A 556 -25.31 -3.47 8.16
C PRO A 556 -24.30 -2.33 8.04
N GLY A 557 -24.05 -1.87 6.82
CA GLY A 557 -23.22 -0.70 6.55
C GLY A 557 -23.68 0.56 7.31
N THR A 558 -24.99 0.68 7.53
CA THR A 558 -25.63 1.79 8.23
C THR A 558 -25.20 1.90 9.69
N LEU A 559 -24.94 0.79 10.39
CA LEU A 559 -24.48 0.84 11.78
C LEU A 559 -23.08 1.44 11.89
N LEU A 560 -22.21 1.19 10.89
CA LEU A 560 -20.90 1.85 10.81
C LEU A 560 -21.07 3.35 10.57
N ASP A 561 -21.99 3.74 9.69
CA ASP A 561 -22.26 5.15 9.40
C ASP A 561 -22.73 5.87 10.68
N ALA A 562 -23.66 5.26 11.44
CA ALA A 562 -24.16 5.80 12.70
C ALA A 562 -23.06 5.89 13.77
N PHE A 563 -22.27 4.83 13.95
CA PHE A 563 -21.19 4.85 14.95
C PHE A 563 -20.12 5.90 14.63
N ASN A 564 -19.74 6.08 13.36
CA ASN A 564 -18.80 7.12 12.95
C ASN A 564 -19.38 8.54 13.07
N ALA A 565 -20.71 8.69 13.03
CA ALA A 565 -21.41 9.95 13.30
C ALA A 565 -21.60 10.22 14.81
N GLY A 566 -21.23 9.27 15.68
CA GLY A 566 -21.53 9.34 17.10
C GLY A 566 -23.03 9.27 17.39
N LEU A 567 -23.78 8.51 16.58
CA LEU A 567 -25.24 8.45 16.61
C LEU A 567 -25.72 7.13 17.24
N PRO A 568 -26.37 7.16 18.42
CA PRO A 568 -26.97 5.99 19.05
C PRO A 568 -28.04 5.36 18.16
N VAL A 569 -28.21 4.05 18.27
CA VAL A 569 -29.13 3.29 17.41
C VAL A 569 -30.24 2.65 18.23
N ILE A 570 -31.50 2.84 17.83
CA ILE A 570 -32.66 2.12 18.38
C ILE A 570 -33.05 1.02 17.39
N ALA A 571 -32.73 -0.23 17.72
CA ALA A 571 -32.86 -1.35 16.81
C ALA A 571 -33.64 -2.53 17.40
N THR A 572 -34.21 -3.35 16.52
CA THR A 572 -34.66 -4.70 16.89
C THR A 572 -33.45 -5.58 17.26
N ASP A 573 -33.66 -6.57 18.12
CA ASP A 573 -32.70 -7.63 18.45
C ASP A 573 -32.52 -8.68 17.34
N TRP A 574 -32.90 -8.33 16.11
CA TRP A 574 -32.91 -9.21 14.96
C TRP A 574 -31.48 -9.55 14.45
N HIS A 575 -31.22 -10.84 14.24
CA HIS A 575 -29.96 -11.39 13.72
C HIS A 575 -28.68 -10.87 14.40
N LEU A 576 -27.85 -10.09 13.69
CA LEU A 576 -26.53 -9.67 14.15
C LEU A 576 -26.57 -8.36 14.93
N ASN A 577 -27.72 -7.68 15.01
CA ASN A 577 -27.84 -6.41 15.74
C ASN A 577 -27.36 -6.53 17.20
N PRO A 578 -27.67 -7.60 17.97
CA PRO A 578 -27.17 -7.75 19.34
C PRO A 578 -25.66 -7.99 19.48
N GLU A 579 -24.97 -8.34 18.40
CA GLU A 579 -23.50 -8.46 18.40
C GLU A 579 -22.82 -7.11 18.14
N ILE A 580 -23.52 -6.18 17.49
CA ILE A 580 -22.99 -4.89 17.03
C ILE A 580 -23.38 -3.76 17.99
N ILE A 581 -24.61 -3.80 18.51
CA ILE A 581 -25.17 -2.77 19.39
C ILE A 581 -25.12 -3.29 20.83
N THR A 582 -24.46 -2.54 21.71
CA THR A 582 -24.43 -2.82 23.14
C THR A 582 -25.57 -2.06 23.80
N HIS A 583 -26.57 -2.79 24.31
CA HIS A 583 -27.76 -2.22 24.94
C HIS A 583 -27.38 -1.22 26.05
N LYS A 584 -28.00 -0.04 26.02
CA LYS A 584 -27.74 1.12 26.91
C LYS A 584 -26.31 1.67 26.86
N SER A 585 -25.48 1.26 25.91
CA SER A 585 -24.12 1.78 25.73
C SER A 585 -23.92 2.42 24.37
N THR A 586 -24.31 1.77 23.28
CA THR A 586 -24.27 2.33 21.91
C THR A 586 -25.64 2.48 21.28
N GLY A 587 -26.70 2.11 22.02
CA GLY A 587 -28.06 2.15 21.53
C GLY A 587 -29.02 1.35 22.40
N TYR A 588 -30.27 1.26 21.95
CA TYR A 588 -31.31 0.48 22.59
C TYR A 588 -31.73 -0.68 21.68
N LEU A 589 -31.98 -1.84 22.31
CA LEU A 589 -32.39 -3.08 21.66
C LEU A 589 -33.75 -3.48 22.22
N TYR A 590 -34.64 -3.93 21.35
CA TYR A 590 -35.94 -4.48 21.73
C TYR A 590 -36.29 -5.70 20.90
N SER A 591 -37.14 -6.56 21.46
CA SER A 591 -37.60 -7.76 20.77
C SER A 591 -38.35 -7.40 19.49
N TRP A 592 -38.01 -8.02 18.37
CA TRP A 592 -38.78 -7.90 17.13
C TRP A 592 -40.25 -8.37 17.26
N GLN A 593 -40.57 -9.10 18.34
CA GLN A 593 -41.94 -9.54 18.67
C GLN A 593 -42.71 -8.52 19.52
N ASP A 594 -42.06 -7.43 19.95
CA ASP A 594 -42.67 -6.35 20.74
C ASP A 594 -43.05 -5.17 19.82
N PRO A 595 -44.33 -5.08 19.38
CA PRO A 595 -44.76 -4.03 18.45
C PRO A 595 -44.66 -2.62 19.03
N ASP A 596 -44.64 -2.48 20.37
CA ASP A 596 -44.49 -1.21 21.06
C ASP A 596 -43.05 -0.91 21.48
N GLY A 597 -42.12 -1.84 21.26
CA GLY A 597 -40.73 -1.74 21.71
C GLY A 597 -40.01 -0.52 21.15
N LEU A 598 -40.19 -0.23 19.85
CA LEU A 598 -39.60 0.94 19.20
C LEU A 598 -40.08 2.24 19.85
N LYS A 599 -41.40 2.39 19.99
CA LYS A 599 -42.03 3.56 20.60
C LYS A 599 -41.56 3.74 22.05
N ARG A 600 -41.50 2.66 22.83
CA ARG A 600 -41.06 2.68 24.23
C ARG A 600 -39.63 3.22 24.36
N TRP A 601 -38.71 2.76 23.52
CA TRP A 601 -37.32 3.22 23.56
C TRP A 601 -37.10 4.61 22.98
N ILE A 602 -37.91 5.04 22.00
CA ILE A 602 -37.90 6.45 21.57
C ILE A 602 -38.30 7.35 22.74
N LYS A 603 -39.39 7.03 23.44
CA LYS A 603 -39.85 7.80 24.63
C LYS A 603 -38.80 7.81 25.73
N TYR A 604 -38.26 6.65 26.09
CA TYR A 604 -37.20 6.56 27.10
C TYR A 604 -35.99 7.42 26.71
N ALA A 605 -35.56 7.36 25.44
CA ALA A 605 -34.41 8.11 24.97
C ALA A 605 -34.61 9.62 25.06
N ILE A 606 -35.79 10.16 24.76
CA ILE A 606 -36.06 11.61 24.87
C ILE A 606 -36.29 12.07 26.31
N GLU A 607 -36.65 11.16 27.21
CA GLU A 607 -36.78 11.41 28.65
C GLU A 607 -35.43 11.38 29.39
N HIS A 608 -34.39 10.80 28.78
CA HIS A 608 -33.04 10.66 29.35
C HIS A 608 -31.93 11.15 28.38
N PRO A 609 -31.91 12.44 28.01
CA PRO A 609 -30.97 12.98 27.03
C PRO A 609 -29.50 12.92 27.46
N GLU A 610 -29.23 12.90 28.77
CA GLU A 610 -27.90 12.69 29.33
C GLU A 610 -27.35 11.28 29.03
N GLU A 611 -28.20 10.24 29.09
CA GLU A 611 -27.80 8.90 28.67
C GLU A 611 -27.46 8.88 27.17
N ASN A 612 -28.25 9.57 26.34
CA ASN A 612 -28.00 9.65 24.90
C ASN A 612 -26.62 10.25 24.62
N PHE A 613 -26.26 11.37 25.28
CA PHE A 613 -24.95 12.01 25.09
C PHE A 613 -23.77 11.06 25.42
N VAL A 614 -23.88 10.28 26.50
CA VAL A 614 -22.89 9.25 26.83
C VAL A 614 -22.84 8.16 25.74
N MET A 615 -24.00 7.74 25.22
CA MET A 615 -24.05 6.77 24.12
C MET A 615 -23.40 7.30 22.83
N ARG A 616 -23.53 8.60 22.54
CA ARG A 616 -22.86 9.23 21.38
C ARG A 616 -21.34 9.06 21.45
N GLN A 617 -20.76 9.26 22.64
CA GLN A 617 -19.32 9.07 22.87
C GLN A 617 -18.92 7.59 22.70
N ASN A 618 -19.70 6.68 23.28
CA ASN A 618 -19.46 5.24 23.14
C ASN A 618 -19.55 4.77 21.69
N CYS A 619 -20.46 5.33 20.89
CA CYS A 619 -20.57 5.05 19.46
C CYS A 619 -19.25 5.38 18.72
N LEU A 620 -18.62 6.52 18.99
CA LEU A 620 -17.33 6.88 18.40
C LEU A 620 -16.18 5.96 18.85
N LEU A 621 -16.22 5.48 20.11
CA LEU A 621 -15.25 4.49 20.60
C LEU A 621 -15.42 3.15 19.89
N GLU A 622 -16.66 2.68 19.77
CA GLU A 622 -17.02 1.44 19.11
C GLU A 622 -16.71 1.47 17.60
N ALA A 623 -16.89 2.63 16.95
CA ALA A 623 -16.53 2.85 15.54
C ALA A 623 -15.08 2.46 15.20
N LYS A 624 -14.14 2.63 16.14
CA LYS A 624 -12.71 2.31 15.94
C LYS A 624 -12.48 0.84 15.58
N ARG A 625 -13.36 -0.06 16.04
CA ARG A 625 -13.30 -1.51 15.76
C ARG A 625 -13.67 -1.87 14.32
N TYR A 626 -14.32 -0.95 13.60
CA TYR A 626 -14.85 -1.17 12.24
C TYR A 626 -14.16 -0.30 11.19
N THR A 627 -13.00 0.27 11.53
CA THR A 627 -12.21 1.09 10.59
C THR A 627 -11.63 0.22 9.48
N ALA A 628 -11.51 0.81 8.29
CA ALA A 628 -10.84 0.17 7.17
C ALA A 628 -9.39 -0.23 7.49
N ASP A 629 -8.67 0.59 8.26
CA ASP A 629 -7.28 0.28 8.65
C ASP A 629 -7.22 -0.96 9.56
N PHE A 630 -8.08 -1.08 10.57
CA PHE A 630 -8.16 -2.27 11.42
C PHE A 630 -8.46 -3.54 10.62
N ALA A 631 -9.47 -3.51 9.74
CA ALA A 631 -9.80 -4.66 8.89
C ALA A 631 -8.65 -5.03 7.93
N MET A 632 -7.98 -4.04 7.37
CA MET A 632 -6.86 -4.26 6.47
C MET A 632 -5.58 -4.73 7.16
N ASP A 633 -5.43 -4.51 8.46
CA ASP A 633 -4.35 -5.10 9.26
C ASP A 633 -4.55 -6.61 9.43
N ILE A 634 -5.79 -7.06 9.67
CA ILE A 634 -6.14 -8.49 9.67
C ILE A 634 -5.83 -9.10 8.29
N VAL A 635 -6.21 -8.43 7.21
CA VAL A 635 -5.94 -8.90 5.83
C VAL A 635 -4.43 -8.99 5.58
N GLU A 636 -3.66 -7.99 6.00
CA GLU A 636 -2.21 -7.93 5.81
C GLU A 636 -1.50 -9.07 6.56
N ASP A 637 -1.89 -9.39 7.78
CA ASP A 637 -1.34 -10.50 8.55
C ASP A 637 -1.46 -11.85 7.80
N TYR A 638 -2.58 -12.05 7.11
CA TYR A 638 -2.76 -13.22 6.26
C TYR A 638 -1.88 -13.18 5.01
N LEU A 639 -1.79 -12.03 4.36
CA LEU A 639 -0.94 -11.84 3.17
C LEU A 639 0.53 -12.05 3.50
N LEU A 640 1.01 -11.59 4.66
CA LEU A 640 2.36 -11.83 5.16
C LEU A 640 2.61 -13.32 5.40
N LYS A 641 1.71 -14.02 6.09
CA LYS A 641 1.83 -15.47 6.32
C LYS A 641 1.87 -16.26 5.00
N ILE A 642 1.14 -15.82 3.99
CA ILE A 642 1.15 -16.40 2.65
C ILE A 642 2.48 -16.15 1.95
N ALA A 643 2.96 -14.91 1.97
CA ALA A 643 4.19 -14.54 1.30
C ALA A 643 5.43 -15.20 1.94
N ILE A 644 5.40 -15.45 3.26
CA ILE A 644 6.44 -16.18 3.98
C ILE A 644 6.44 -17.68 3.66
N LYS A 645 5.28 -18.30 3.41
CA LYS A 645 5.15 -19.73 3.08
C LYS A 645 5.33 -20.05 1.58
N ALA A 646 5.28 -19.03 0.73
CA ALA A 646 5.49 -19.17 -0.71
C ALA A 646 6.96 -18.97 -1.13
N GLY A 647 7.79 -18.51 -0.19
CA GLY A 647 9.25 -18.65 -0.22
C GLY A 647 9.66 -19.83 0.67
#